data_AF-A0A6M1SSF7-F1
#
_entry.id   AF-A0A6M1SSF7-F1
#
_cell.length_a   1.000
_cell.length_b   1.000
_cell.length_c   1.000
_cell.angle_alpha   90.00
_cell.angle_beta   90.00
_cell.angle_gamma   90.00
#
_symmetry.space_group_name_H-M   'P 1'
#
loop_
_entity.id
_entity.type
_entity.pdbx_description
1 polymer ?
#
loop_
_entity_poly.entity_id
_entity_poly.type
_entity_poly.pdbx_seq_one_letter_code
_entity_poly.pdbx_strand_id
1 'polypeptide(L)'
;MFKINRLFTLVTIVFFGLTVSLYAQDKKKLEPEDYGQWQRITGTSFSDDGNWFAYNISLVDGDGWLMFKKVGSDSTGEYQFMHGFNPNFSENNRWAAFQIGVSDDEREKLEDQKKKVKYKLGLMDLRSAEVDTFENIQSYEFAETGNHLVMTKYKPEEQKSGGNDLLVHDLSSRQNQLIGNVSEHAFNEQGTLLAVTIDASEKLGNGVQLLNLRNRSVTVLQSDTADFKDLTWSEEENALAFLKSVTDENYEDETHTIYAYRNLPGTMQPRVFSQSQYDAFPNDYRVVDFRDLQWSDDRETVFLGIKEWEQKEKPEKEQDEEGKVKSDSTQNEEEKDLYEGLDSTNVEIWHWRDDQIQPRQEVLSNQLKQDNHLSAWHLDANTFVQLGDSLIEQVQLTGDQKHAVGYVEKPYEPTFEEEWRDIYLIDVESGEKEKILERREFVNTSPGGDYLLYFWDNEWRAYDIDEREEVNLTSELETRFENYHLVNGREQQRPFGSGQWAEDDAWVLLYDEYDVYRATPDGNSITKLTNGATDSIRYRQVRLDYENDFVDENAPLYFYIYGDFTKKRGYARLDRRDRLQTLLYEDRQIRYLNKADDAGKFVYRAESATDSPDFFYVEQSFNNPIALTNTNPQQEEYYWANDELVTFRNERGQKLQGRLLYPANYDPDKQYPMITYIYERRSQDMHSYTVPTRRSPYNFRRFSSEGYFVFQPDITYELRDPGMSAVASVVPAVEKVLESGMVDREKLGLTGHSWGAYQTSFIITQTDLFNSAVAGAPLTNMVSMYNSIYWNAGITDANIFETSQGRFPDPWWMDWDKFIDNSPIFNIKNTETPLLVEFGTDDGAVDFNQGVELYTTMRRMEKPFVMLVYEGENHGLAREENQIDYATRAFQWHDHYLKGEEAPDWIKEGLPYLQRPAMQEEGNNGR
;
A
#
# COMPACT_ATOMS: atom_id res chain seq x y z
N MET A 1 -7.40 -89.24 5.74
CA MET A 1 -8.52 -89.27 6.71
C MET A 1 -9.44 -88.12 6.33
N PHE A 2 -10.69 -88.44 5.93
CA PHE A 2 -11.81 -87.59 5.42
C PHE A 2 -11.53 -86.70 4.17
N LYS A 3 -12.05 -86.95 2.95
CA LYS A 3 -13.42 -87.10 2.36
C LYS A 3 -14.03 -85.79 1.84
N ILE A 4 -14.54 -85.88 0.59
CA ILE A 4 -15.54 -85.08 -0.16
C ILE A 4 -14.93 -84.18 -1.27
N ASN A 5 -14.86 -84.62 -2.54
CA ASN A 5 -15.89 -84.76 -3.62
C ASN A 5 -16.28 -83.42 -4.27
N ARG A 6 -15.89 -83.17 -5.54
CA ARG A 6 -16.66 -83.40 -6.81
C ARG A 6 -17.45 -82.14 -7.21
N LEU A 7 -17.70 -81.77 -8.47
CA LEU A 7 -17.26 -82.12 -9.83
C LEU A 7 -18.18 -81.27 -10.77
N PHE A 8 -17.69 -80.89 -11.95
CA PHE A 8 -18.41 -80.50 -13.19
C PHE A 8 -19.31 -79.24 -13.28
N THR A 9 -18.79 -78.24 -14.02
CA THR A 9 -19.20 -77.82 -15.39
C THR A 9 -20.67 -77.48 -15.70
N LEU A 10 -20.96 -76.25 -16.15
CA LEU A 10 -21.29 -75.85 -17.55
C LEU A 10 -22.03 -74.47 -17.61
N VAL A 11 -21.39 -73.46 -18.23
CA VAL A 11 -21.89 -72.47 -19.21
C VAL A 11 -23.11 -71.55 -18.87
N THR A 12 -22.88 -70.23 -19.02
CA THR A 12 -23.66 -69.16 -19.74
C THR A 12 -24.06 -67.88 -18.94
N ILE A 13 -23.88 -66.73 -19.61
CA ILE A 13 -24.48 -65.37 -19.46
C ILE A 13 -24.00 -64.57 -18.20
N VAL A 14 -23.50 -63.33 -18.22
CA VAL A 14 -23.83 -62.11 -18.96
C VAL A 14 -22.61 -61.16 -18.98
N PHE A 15 -22.23 -60.69 -20.17
CA PHE A 15 -21.42 -59.49 -20.37
C PHE A 15 -22.30 -58.28 -20.00
N PHE A 16 -21.95 -57.53 -18.94
CA PHE A 16 -22.36 -56.13 -18.80
C PHE A 16 -21.09 -55.30 -18.82
N GLY A 17 -20.74 -54.83 -20.01
CA GLY A 17 -19.78 -53.74 -20.15
C GLY A 17 -20.43 -52.50 -19.57
N LEU A 18 -20.07 -52.15 -18.34
CA LEU A 18 -20.11 -50.76 -17.89
C LEU A 18 -18.88 -50.08 -18.51
N THR A 19 -19.00 -49.77 -19.79
CA THR A 19 -18.27 -48.63 -20.35
C THR A 19 -18.81 -47.42 -19.62
N VAL A 20 -18.11 -46.98 -18.58
CA VAL A 20 -18.21 -45.59 -18.15
C VAL A 20 -17.61 -44.80 -19.29
N SER A 21 -18.45 -44.45 -20.25
CA SER A 21 -18.18 -43.32 -21.12
C SER A 21 -18.01 -42.14 -20.17
N LEU A 22 -16.78 -41.73 -19.94
CA LEU A 22 -16.49 -40.35 -19.58
C LEU A 22 -17.12 -39.52 -20.69
N TYR A 23 -18.35 -39.07 -20.46
CA TYR A 23 -18.87 -37.94 -21.22
C TYR A 23 -17.87 -36.83 -20.94
N ALA A 24 -17.10 -36.44 -21.96
CA ALA A 24 -16.47 -35.13 -21.94
C ALA A 24 -17.63 -34.16 -21.71
N GLN A 25 -17.69 -33.58 -20.51
CA GLN A 25 -18.66 -32.56 -20.21
C GLN A 25 -18.30 -31.38 -21.10
N ASP A 26 -19.18 -31.00 -22.01
CA ASP A 26 -18.94 -29.85 -22.87
C ASP A 26 -18.70 -28.63 -21.99
N LYS A 27 -17.56 -27.96 -22.18
CA LYS A 27 -17.23 -26.72 -21.46
C LYS A 27 -18.31 -25.68 -21.73
N LYS A 28 -18.66 -24.91 -20.70
CA LYS A 28 -19.69 -23.86 -20.76
C LYS A 28 -19.04 -22.50 -21.08
N LYS A 29 -19.82 -21.60 -21.69
CA LYS A 29 -19.48 -20.18 -21.73
C LYS A 29 -19.62 -19.63 -20.30
N LEU A 30 -18.65 -18.81 -19.91
CA LEU A 30 -18.66 -18.12 -18.62
C LEU A 30 -19.52 -16.86 -18.73
N GLU A 31 -20.63 -16.80 -18.00
CA GLU A 31 -21.55 -15.67 -18.03
C GLU A 31 -21.45 -14.85 -16.73
N PRO A 32 -21.85 -13.56 -16.72
CA PRO A 32 -21.82 -12.73 -15.52
C PRO A 32 -22.49 -13.36 -14.29
N GLU A 33 -23.53 -14.20 -14.47
CA GLU A 33 -24.27 -14.86 -13.38
C GLU A 33 -23.41 -15.90 -12.65
N ASP A 34 -22.37 -16.41 -13.30
CA ASP A 34 -21.46 -17.38 -12.72
C ASP A 34 -20.41 -16.73 -11.80
N TYR A 35 -20.14 -15.43 -11.95
CA TYR A 35 -18.95 -14.78 -11.39
C TYR A 35 -18.85 -14.84 -9.87
N GLY A 36 -20.00 -14.77 -9.16
CA GLY A 36 -20.04 -14.68 -7.70
C GLY A 36 -19.24 -15.78 -6.99
N GLN A 37 -19.20 -16.99 -7.56
CA GLN A 37 -18.51 -18.15 -6.96
C GLN A 37 -16.97 -18.11 -7.07
N TRP A 38 -16.38 -17.14 -7.79
CA TRP A 38 -14.93 -17.08 -7.95
C TRP A 38 -14.24 -16.66 -6.65
N GLN A 39 -13.16 -17.35 -6.35
CA GLN A 39 -12.38 -17.24 -5.12
C GLN A 39 -11.15 -16.35 -5.33
N ARG A 40 -10.81 -15.58 -4.29
CA ARG A 40 -9.56 -14.84 -4.14
C ARG A 40 -8.93 -15.19 -2.81
N ILE A 41 -7.60 -15.24 -2.77
CA ILE A 41 -6.84 -15.29 -1.52
C ILE A 41 -6.55 -13.85 -1.09
N THR A 42 -7.01 -13.44 0.09
CA THR A 42 -6.90 -12.05 0.58
C THR A 42 -5.93 -11.86 1.74
N GLY A 43 -5.60 -12.93 2.46
CA GLY A 43 -4.65 -12.89 3.58
C GLY A 43 -4.07 -14.28 3.85
N THR A 44 -2.84 -14.32 4.36
CA THR A 44 -2.11 -15.56 4.66
C THR A 44 -1.26 -15.42 5.91
N SER A 45 -1.04 -16.52 6.62
CA SER A 45 -0.10 -16.60 7.73
C SER A 45 0.62 -17.97 7.69
N PHE A 46 1.88 -18.00 8.07
CA PHE A 46 2.72 -19.20 8.09
C PHE A 46 3.32 -19.33 9.48
N SER A 47 3.19 -20.49 10.12
CA SER A 47 3.75 -20.68 11.46
C SER A 47 5.28 -20.73 11.41
N ASP A 48 5.94 -20.31 12.48
CA ASP A 48 7.40 -20.12 12.55
C ASP A 48 8.14 -21.46 12.37
N ASP A 49 7.55 -22.57 12.81
CA ASP A 49 8.06 -23.93 12.56
C ASP A 49 7.78 -24.47 11.13
N GLY A 50 7.02 -23.69 10.36
CA GLY A 50 6.54 -23.97 9.01
C GLY A 50 5.68 -25.23 8.88
N ASN A 51 4.99 -25.66 9.93
CA ASN A 51 4.11 -26.82 9.91
C ASN A 51 2.65 -26.47 9.64
N TRP A 52 2.24 -25.22 9.80
CA TRP A 52 0.88 -24.75 9.57
C TRP A 52 0.86 -23.54 8.64
N PHE A 53 -0.09 -23.55 7.72
CA PHE A 53 -0.37 -22.45 6.82
C PHE A 53 -1.85 -22.09 6.91
N ALA A 54 -2.14 -20.81 7.10
CA ALA A 54 -3.48 -20.27 7.14
C ALA A 54 -3.70 -19.31 5.97
N TYR A 55 -4.89 -19.33 5.39
CA TYR A 55 -5.24 -18.42 4.30
C TYR A 55 -6.74 -18.11 4.25
N ASN A 56 -7.06 -16.88 3.89
CA ASN A 56 -8.42 -16.40 3.72
C ASN A 56 -8.87 -16.55 2.27
N ILE A 57 -10.06 -17.12 2.07
CA ILE A 57 -10.79 -17.12 0.81
C ILE A 57 -11.91 -16.09 0.88
N SER A 58 -11.92 -15.14 -0.04
CA SER A 58 -13.08 -14.29 -0.32
C SER A 58 -13.71 -14.70 -1.66
N LEU A 59 -15.03 -14.58 -1.77
CA LEU A 59 -15.72 -14.74 -3.05
C LEU A 59 -15.81 -13.40 -3.78
N VAL A 60 -16.17 -13.44 -5.07
CA VAL A 60 -16.52 -12.22 -5.82
C VAL A 60 -17.81 -11.64 -5.25
N ASP A 61 -18.80 -12.50 -5.03
CA ASP A 61 -20.06 -12.17 -4.37
C ASP A 61 -20.35 -13.24 -3.31
N GLY A 62 -20.61 -12.81 -2.07
CA GLY A 62 -20.97 -13.67 -0.95
C GLY A 62 -19.84 -13.97 0.04
N ASP A 63 -20.18 -14.80 1.03
CA ASP A 63 -19.37 -14.97 2.23
C ASP A 63 -18.07 -15.78 2.02
N GLY A 64 -16.97 -15.23 2.53
CA GLY A 64 -15.68 -15.90 2.59
C GLY A 64 -15.46 -16.78 3.83
N TRP A 65 -14.31 -17.44 3.87
CA TRP A 65 -13.89 -18.27 4.99
C TRP A 65 -12.37 -18.28 5.19
N LEU A 66 -11.94 -18.68 6.38
CA LEU A 66 -10.54 -18.93 6.72
C LEU A 66 -10.26 -20.43 6.67
N MET A 67 -9.10 -20.79 6.11
CA MET A 67 -8.59 -22.16 6.06
C MET A 67 -7.32 -22.27 6.90
N PHE A 68 -7.22 -23.31 7.72
CA PHE A 68 -5.96 -23.78 8.31
C PHE A 68 -5.58 -25.13 7.70
N LYS A 69 -4.32 -25.26 7.28
CA LYS A 69 -3.79 -26.46 6.64
C LYS A 69 -2.44 -26.83 7.23
N LYS A 70 -2.26 -28.12 7.47
CA LYS A 70 -0.96 -28.68 7.83
C LYS A 70 -0.07 -28.84 6.60
N VAL A 71 1.17 -28.35 6.69
CA VAL A 71 2.15 -28.38 5.61
C VAL A 71 2.80 -29.78 5.50
N GLY A 72 2.95 -30.28 4.27
CA GLY A 72 3.67 -31.53 3.98
C GLY A 72 2.88 -32.84 4.18
N SER A 73 1.60 -32.81 4.57
CA SER A 73 0.75 -34.01 4.66
C SER A 73 -0.27 -34.10 3.52
N ASP A 74 -0.52 -35.31 3.01
CA ASP A 74 -1.54 -35.64 2.00
C ASP A 74 -2.96 -35.27 2.49
N SER A 75 -3.37 -34.00 2.41
CA SER A 75 -4.76 -33.48 2.50
C SER A 75 -5.65 -33.85 3.70
N THR A 76 -5.21 -34.67 4.66
CA THR A 76 -6.01 -35.02 5.84
C THR A 76 -5.71 -34.04 6.98
N GLY A 77 -6.50 -32.96 7.08
CA GLY A 77 -6.39 -31.98 8.17
C GLY A 77 -6.64 -30.53 7.75
N GLU A 78 -7.58 -30.28 6.84
CA GLU A 78 -8.02 -28.93 6.49
C GLU A 78 -9.14 -28.50 7.42
N TYR A 79 -9.03 -27.31 8.02
CA TYR A 79 -10.01 -26.76 8.94
C TYR A 79 -10.55 -25.44 8.38
N GLN A 80 -11.86 -25.40 8.15
CA GLN A 80 -12.55 -24.27 7.54
C GLN A 80 -13.42 -23.53 8.57
N PHE A 81 -13.32 -22.21 8.58
CA PHE A 81 -14.08 -21.32 9.46
C PHE A 81 -14.78 -20.22 8.66
N MET A 82 -16.11 -20.30 8.53
CA MET A 82 -16.91 -19.28 7.84
C MET A 82 -16.79 -17.92 8.52
N HIS A 83 -16.65 -16.87 7.72
CA HIS A 83 -16.42 -15.48 8.17
C HIS A 83 -15.18 -15.32 9.07
N GLY A 84 -14.30 -16.32 9.11
CA GLY A 84 -13.01 -16.24 9.81
C GLY A 84 -12.05 -15.36 9.02
N PHE A 85 -11.22 -14.56 9.70
CA PHE A 85 -10.19 -13.72 9.08
C PHE A 85 -9.09 -13.34 10.08
N ASN A 86 -8.01 -12.75 9.58
CA ASN A 86 -6.82 -12.38 10.34
C ASN A 86 -6.29 -13.56 11.17
N PRO A 87 -5.76 -14.65 10.57
CA PRO A 87 -5.11 -15.69 11.34
C PRO A 87 -3.75 -15.22 11.89
N ASN A 88 -3.43 -15.61 13.11
CA ASN A 88 -2.09 -15.45 13.69
C ASN A 88 -1.73 -16.70 14.52
N PHE A 89 -0.47 -17.11 14.46
CA PHE A 89 0.07 -18.26 15.19
C PHE A 89 0.83 -17.79 16.41
N SER A 90 0.76 -18.54 17.50
CA SER A 90 1.60 -18.27 18.67
C SER A 90 3.04 -18.74 18.42
N GLU A 91 4.05 -18.00 18.88
CA GLU A 91 5.49 -18.33 18.80
C GLU A 91 5.87 -19.76 19.24
N ASN A 92 5.18 -20.33 20.23
CA ASN A 92 5.44 -21.71 20.66
C ASN A 92 4.81 -22.77 19.73
N ASN A 93 4.26 -22.36 18.59
CA ASN A 93 3.69 -23.17 17.52
C ASN A 93 2.57 -24.14 17.99
N ARG A 94 1.88 -23.79 19.08
CA ARG A 94 0.80 -24.62 19.66
C ARG A 94 -0.60 -24.09 19.37
N TRP A 95 -0.76 -22.78 19.19
CA TRP A 95 -2.06 -22.13 19.08
C TRP A 95 -2.17 -21.30 17.81
N ALA A 96 -3.38 -21.14 17.33
CA ALA A 96 -3.73 -20.13 16.35
C ALA A 96 -4.96 -19.36 16.81
N ALA A 97 -4.94 -18.04 16.68
CA ALA A 97 -6.07 -17.17 16.94
C ALA A 97 -6.55 -16.50 15.64
N PHE A 98 -7.85 -16.27 15.53
CA PHE A 98 -8.46 -15.61 14.38
C PHE A 98 -9.78 -14.94 14.75
N GLN A 99 -10.12 -13.86 14.05
CA GLN A 99 -11.40 -13.19 14.21
C GLN A 99 -12.50 -13.90 13.41
N ILE A 100 -13.73 -13.84 13.91
CA ILE A 100 -14.92 -14.37 13.25
C ILE A 100 -15.95 -13.25 13.13
N GLY A 101 -16.25 -12.90 11.89
CA GLY A 101 -17.22 -11.88 11.51
C GLY A 101 -18.66 -12.36 11.45
N VAL A 102 -19.47 -11.59 10.74
CA VAL A 102 -20.84 -11.92 10.35
C VAL A 102 -20.93 -12.07 8.83
N SER A 103 -22.03 -12.62 8.33
CA SER A 103 -22.29 -12.67 6.89
C SER A 103 -22.46 -11.28 6.30
N ASP A 104 -22.22 -11.15 4.99
CA ASP A 104 -22.38 -9.89 4.26
C ASP A 104 -23.81 -9.32 4.40
N ASP A 105 -24.85 -10.16 4.28
CA ASP A 105 -26.26 -9.76 4.50
C ASP A 105 -26.51 -9.18 5.91
N GLU A 106 -25.90 -9.74 6.96
CA GLU A 106 -26.09 -9.23 8.32
C GLU A 106 -25.26 -7.97 8.55
N ARG A 107 -24.10 -7.85 7.88
CA ARG A 107 -23.30 -6.63 7.89
C ARG A 107 -24.07 -5.46 7.27
N GLU A 108 -24.58 -5.63 6.05
CA GLU A 108 -25.38 -4.61 5.35
C GLU A 108 -26.58 -4.17 6.21
N LYS A 109 -27.31 -5.15 6.77
CA LYS A 109 -28.43 -4.88 7.68
C LYS A 109 -28.03 -4.14 8.97
N LEU A 110 -26.81 -4.36 9.49
CA LEU A 110 -26.29 -3.62 10.64
C LEU A 110 -25.89 -2.20 10.25
N GLU A 111 -25.28 -2.02 9.08
CA GLU A 111 -24.90 -0.72 8.50
C GLU A 111 -26.13 0.15 8.23
N ASP A 112 -27.18 -0.41 7.63
CA ASP A 112 -28.50 0.21 7.45
C ASP A 112 -29.12 0.67 8.78
N GLN A 113 -28.91 -0.10 9.84
CA GLN A 113 -29.37 0.21 11.19
C GLN A 113 -28.41 1.14 11.94
N LYS A 114 -27.29 1.55 11.33
CA LYS A 114 -26.21 2.32 11.94
C LYS A 114 -25.67 1.67 13.22
N LYS A 115 -25.59 0.34 13.23
CA LYS A 115 -25.06 -0.47 14.33
C LYS A 115 -23.66 -0.98 13.99
N LYS A 116 -22.79 -1.03 15.00
CA LYS A 116 -21.44 -1.55 14.84
C LYS A 116 -21.44 -3.07 14.74
N VAL A 117 -20.71 -3.61 13.77
CA VAL A 117 -20.41 -5.05 13.69
C VAL A 117 -19.46 -5.43 14.83
N LYS A 118 -19.82 -6.46 15.61
CA LYS A 118 -18.99 -6.99 16.69
C LYS A 118 -18.48 -8.38 16.31
N TYR A 119 -17.17 -8.59 16.46
CA TYR A 119 -16.52 -9.85 16.13
C TYR A 119 -16.41 -10.79 17.33
N LYS A 120 -16.21 -12.07 17.01
CA LYS A 120 -15.80 -13.12 17.95
C LYS A 120 -14.34 -13.47 17.70
N LEU A 121 -13.73 -14.18 18.63
CA LEU A 121 -12.41 -14.77 18.47
C LEU A 121 -12.52 -16.30 18.51
N GLY A 122 -11.90 -16.98 17.54
CA GLY A 122 -11.61 -18.40 17.59
C GLY A 122 -10.15 -18.63 18.03
N LEU A 123 -9.94 -19.54 18.99
CA LEU A 123 -8.62 -19.98 19.44
C LEU A 123 -8.51 -21.49 19.24
N MET A 124 -7.65 -21.91 18.32
CA MET A 124 -7.46 -23.30 17.91
C MET A 124 -6.20 -23.90 18.56
N ASP A 125 -6.33 -25.06 19.21
CA ASP A 125 -5.16 -25.88 19.61
C ASP A 125 -4.68 -26.66 18.38
N LEU A 126 -3.51 -26.35 17.85
CA LEU A 126 -2.98 -26.95 16.61
C LEU A 126 -2.66 -28.44 16.73
N ARG A 127 -2.64 -29.02 17.94
CA ARG A 127 -2.40 -30.46 18.13
C ARG A 127 -3.67 -31.27 18.09
N SER A 128 -4.75 -30.76 18.69
CA SER A 128 -6.04 -31.45 18.75
C SER A 128 -7.06 -30.97 17.71
N ALA A 129 -6.85 -29.77 17.17
CA ALA A 129 -7.78 -29.00 16.34
C ALA A 129 -9.10 -28.62 17.04
N GLU A 130 -9.14 -28.67 18.36
CA GLU A 130 -10.24 -28.12 19.13
C GLU A 130 -10.19 -26.59 19.10
N VAL A 131 -11.36 -25.95 19.00
CA VAL A 131 -11.49 -24.50 18.95
C VAL A 131 -12.35 -24.01 20.10
N ASP A 132 -11.79 -23.10 20.89
CA ASP A 132 -12.51 -22.31 21.89
C ASP A 132 -12.96 -20.99 21.25
N THR A 133 -14.20 -20.54 21.51
CA THR A 133 -14.73 -19.28 20.95
C THR A 133 -15.04 -18.27 22.06
N PHE A 134 -14.65 -17.03 21.84
CA PHE A 134 -14.87 -15.89 22.74
C PHE A 134 -15.71 -14.82 22.05
N GLU A 135 -16.75 -14.34 22.74
CA GLU A 135 -17.70 -13.37 22.19
C GLU A 135 -17.26 -11.92 22.47
N ASN A 136 -17.57 -11.02 21.53
CA ASN A 136 -17.34 -9.58 21.63
C ASN A 136 -15.86 -9.20 21.83
N ILE A 137 -14.98 -9.74 21.00
CA ILE A 137 -13.54 -9.43 21.00
C ILE A 137 -13.25 -8.44 19.86
N GLN A 138 -12.70 -7.28 20.22
CA GLN A 138 -12.33 -6.22 19.27
C GLN A 138 -10.95 -6.47 18.67
N SER A 139 -9.98 -6.86 19.49
CA SER A 139 -8.60 -7.19 19.08
C SER A 139 -7.99 -8.23 20.01
N TYR A 140 -6.89 -8.84 19.59
CA TYR A 140 -6.17 -9.86 20.34
C TYR A 140 -4.68 -9.86 19.97
N GLU A 141 -3.84 -10.38 20.85
CA GLU A 141 -2.39 -10.44 20.67
C GLU A 141 -1.81 -11.60 21.51
N PHE A 142 -0.89 -12.38 20.93
CA PHE A 142 -0.14 -13.37 21.68
C PHE A 142 1.06 -12.70 22.35
N ALA A 143 1.41 -13.16 23.56
CA ALA A 143 2.72 -12.84 24.11
C ALA A 143 3.80 -13.62 23.37
N GLU A 144 5.00 -13.05 23.20
CA GLU A 144 6.16 -13.69 22.56
C GLU A 144 6.56 -15.07 23.13
N THR A 145 6.20 -15.36 24.38
CA THR A 145 6.38 -16.74 24.91
C THR A 145 5.45 -17.80 24.30
N GLY A 146 4.42 -17.37 23.56
CA GLY A 146 3.29 -18.17 23.09
C GLY A 146 2.40 -18.76 24.20
N ASN A 147 2.60 -18.38 25.47
CA ASN A 147 1.88 -18.98 26.62
C ASN A 147 0.66 -18.18 27.07
N HIS A 148 0.53 -16.93 26.62
CA HIS A 148 -0.58 -16.05 26.96
C HIS A 148 -1.16 -15.40 25.70
N LEU A 149 -2.46 -15.12 25.75
CA LEU A 149 -3.20 -14.37 24.75
C LEU A 149 -3.98 -13.28 25.47
N VAL A 150 -3.81 -12.02 25.05
CA VAL A 150 -4.65 -10.91 25.50
C VAL A 150 -5.76 -10.69 24.50
N MET A 151 -6.96 -10.38 25.00
CA MET A 151 -8.14 -10.10 24.19
C MET A 151 -8.83 -8.84 24.70
N THR A 152 -8.88 -7.81 23.87
CA THR A 152 -9.59 -6.57 24.16
C THR A 152 -11.05 -6.72 23.76
N LYS A 153 -11.96 -6.49 24.69
CA LYS A 153 -13.41 -6.60 24.43
C LYS A 153 -13.97 -5.28 23.92
N TYR A 154 -15.05 -5.36 23.13
CA TYR A 154 -15.82 -4.16 22.79
C TYR A 154 -16.39 -3.50 24.05
N LYS A 155 -16.25 -2.18 24.12
CA LYS A 155 -16.87 -1.35 25.15
C LYS A 155 -18.41 -1.56 25.22
N PRO A 156 -18.98 -1.74 26.43
CA PRO A 156 -20.42 -1.67 26.65
C PRO A 156 -20.98 -0.26 26.38
N GLU A 157 -22.16 -0.16 25.74
CA GLU A 157 -22.76 1.13 25.34
C GLU A 157 -23.06 2.08 26.51
N GLU A 158 -23.33 1.55 27.70
CA GLU A 158 -23.66 2.34 28.90
C GLU A 158 -22.42 2.71 29.75
N GLN A 159 -21.22 2.27 29.37
CA GLN A 159 -20.01 2.48 30.16
C GLN A 159 -19.45 3.90 29.98
N LYS A 160 -19.28 4.60 31.10
CA LYS A 160 -18.81 5.99 31.13
C LYS A 160 -17.28 6.16 31.11
N SER A 161 -16.52 5.22 31.65
CA SER A 161 -15.05 5.21 31.55
C SER A 161 -14.60 5.07 30.10
N GLY A 162 -13.43 5.57 29.73
CA GLY A 162 -12.84 5.42 28.39
C GLY A 162 -12.36 4.01 28.08
N GLY A 163 -11.76 3.33 29.06
CA GLY A 163 -11.13 2.00 28.90
C GLY A 163 -12.07 0.82 28.59
N ASN A 164 -11.51 -0.24 28.03
CA ASN A 164 -12.16 -1.50 27.66
C ASN A 164 -11.91 -2.61 28.71
N ASP A 165 -12.67 -3.70 28.63
CA ASP A 165 -12.33 -4.91 29.38
C ASP A 165 -11.23 -5.68 28.63
N LEU A 166 -10.13 -6.03 29.32
CA LEU A 166 -9.04 -6.87 28.81
C LEU A 166 -9.10 -8.25 29.46
N LEU A 167 -9.09 -9.30 28.65
CA LEU A 167 -8.95 -10.68 29.12
C LEU A 167 -7.52 -11.16 28.88
N VAL A 168 -6.82 -11.54 29.93
CA VAL A 168 -5.54 -12.25 29.87
C VAL A 168 -5.82 -13.75 29.98
N HIS A 169 -5.60 -14.50 28.90
CA HIS A 169 -5.85 -15.94 28.83
C HIS A 169 -4.53 -16.71 28.93
N ASP A 170 -4.40 -17.55 29.95
CA ASP A 170 -3.29 -18.49 30.10
C ASP A 170 -3.57 -19.74 29.28
N LEU A 171 -2.83 -19.91 28.18
CA LEU A 171 -3.05 -20.97 27.19
C LEU A 171 -2.72 -22.37 27.74
N SER A 172 -1.87 -22.45 28.77
CA SER A 172 -1.48 -23.73 29.37
C SER A 172 -2.55 -24.30 30.29
N SER A 173 -3.17 -23.43 31.11
CA SER A 173 -4.17 -23.79 32.11
C SER A 173 -5.61 -23.52 31.65
N ARG A 174 -5.78 -22.83 30.51
CA ARG A 174 -7.05 -22.32 29.96
C ARG A 174 -7.84 -21.46 30.96
N GLN A 175 -7.13 -20.70 31.79
CA GLN A 175 -7.74 -19.80 32.77
C GLN A 175 -7.75 -18.37 32.26
N ASN A 176 -8.84 -17.65 32.56
CA ASN A 176 -9.02 -16.24 32.22
C ASN A 176 -8.80 -15.36 33.45
N GLN A 177 -8.05 -14.28 33.29
CA GLN A 177 -8.01 -13.14 34.20
C GLN A 177 -8.61 -11.93 33.50
N LEU A 178 -9.68 -11.38 34.05
CA LEU A 178 -10.30 -10.14 33.57
C LEU A 178 -9.67 -8.93 34.26
N ILE A 179 -9.31 -7.93 33.47
CA ILE A 179 -8.90 -6.61 33.93
C ILE A 179 -9.88 -5.60 33.34
N GLY A 180 -10.61 -4.89 34.19
CA GLY A 180 -11.61 -3.93 33.74
C GLY A 180 -11.02 -2.53 33.54
N ASN A 181 -11.61 -1.79 32.60
CA ASN A 181 -11.26 -0.38 32.30
C ASN A 181 -9.81 -0.17 31.83
N VAL A 182 -9.27 -1.08 31.03
CA VAL A 182 -7.95 -0.95 30.40
C VAL A 182 -8.04 -0.02 29.19
N SER A 183 -7.32 1.10 29.21
CA SER A 183 -7.19 1.99 28.04
C SER A 183 -6.14 1.50 27.04
N GLU A 184 -5.05 0.92 27.54
CA GLU A 184 -3.90 0.49 26.76
C GLU A 184 -3.17 -0.67 27.43
N HIS A 185 -2.48 -1.50 26.65
CA HIS A 185 -1.66 -2.58 27.15
C HIS A 185 -0.46 -2.82 26.23
N ALA A 186 0.65 -3.29 26.79
CA ALA A 186 1.85 -3.65 26.04
C ALA A 186 2.63 -4.77 26.74
N PHE A 187 3.07 -5.77 25.98
CA PHE A 187 4.02 -6.77 26.46
C PHE A 187 5.45 -6.24 26.44
N ASN A 188 6.27 -6.71 27.37
CA ASN A 188 7.72 -6.60 27.18
C ASN A 188 8.17 -7.56 26.06
N GLU A 189 9.34 -7.32 25.47
CA GLU A 189 9.88 -8.12 24.36
C GLU A 189 9.84 -9.63 24.63
N GLN A 190 10.17 -10.09 25.84
CA GLN A 190 10.17 -11.53 26.11
C GLN A 190 8.76 -12.12 26.37
N GLY A 191 7.69 -11.32 26.36
CA GLY A 191 6.31 -11.75 26.57
C GLY A 191 6.00 -12.30 27.98
N THR A 192 6.71 -11.84 29.01
CA THR A 192 6.59 -12.34 30.41
C THR A 192 5.96 -11.34 31.37
N LEU A 193 5.95 -10.07 30.99
CA LEU A 193 5.36 -8.95 31.70
C LEU A 193 4.35 -8.27 30.78
N LEU A 194 3.23 -7.84 31.35
CA LEU A 194 2.22 -7.05 30.66
C LEU A 194 1.99 -5.77 31.45
N ALA A 195 2.24 -4.63 30.83
CA ALA A 195 1.85 -3.33 31.37
C ALA A 195 0.43 -3.00 30.89
N VAL A 196 -0.38 -2.40 31.76
CA VAL A 196 -1.72 -1.92 31.42
C VAL A 196 -1.98 -0.55 32.04
N THR A 197 -2.62 0.35 31.29
CA THR A 197 -3.17 1.61 31.82
C THR A 197 -4.63 1.40 32.20
N ILE A 198 -5.03 1.91 33.37
CA ILE A 198 -6.41 1.86 33.86
C ILE A 198 -7.03 3.25 33.75
N ASP A 199 -8.20 3.35 33.11
CA ASP A 199 -9.04 4.55 33.03
C ASP A 199 -10.38 4.31 33.74
N ALA A 200 -10.40 4.51 35.05
CA ALA A 200 -11.56 4.29 35.89
C ALA A 200 -12.62 5.40 35.75
N SER A 201 -13.91 5.03 35.85
CA SER A 201 -15.04 5.95 35.66
C SER A 201 -15.06 7.19 36.58
N GLU A 202 -14.48 7.10 37.78
CA GLU A 202 -14.36 8.21 38.75
C GLU A 202 -12.94 8.78 38.82
N LYS A 203 -12.06 8.40 37.88
CA LYS A 203 -10.65 8.79 37.73
C LYS A 203 -9.71 8.43 38.89
N LEU A 204 -10.19 8.33 40.15
CA LEU A 204 -9.38 7.98 41.33
C LEU A 204 -8.66 6.61 41.22
N GLY A 205 -9.19 5.72 40.39
CA GLY A 205 -8.61 4.40 40.13
C GLY A 205 -7.62 4.35 38.97
N ASN A 206 -7.29 5.50 38.35
CA ASN A 206 -6.38 5.53 37.22
C ASN A 206 -4.97 5.17 37.65
N GLY A 207 -4.21 4.57 36.73
CA GLY A 207 -2.84 4.18 37.01
C GLY A 207 -2.26 3.21 36.00
N VAL A 208 -0.99 2.90 36.20
CA VAL A 208 -0.27 1.88 35.44
C VAL A 208 -0.03 0.67 36.32
N GLN A 209 -0.45 -0.50 35.84
CA GLN A 209 -0.25 -1.77 36.53
C GLN A 209 0.66 -2.67 35.70
N LEU A 210 1.54 -3.38 36.40
CA LEU A 210 2.42 -4.38 35.84
C LEU A 210 1.95 -5.76 36.29
N LEU A 211 1.64 -6.61 35.31
CA LEU A 211 1.29 -8.00 35.52
C LEU A 211 2.50 -8.88 35.22
N ASN A 212 2.92 -9.67 36.20
CA ASN A 212 3.90 -10.73 35.98
C ASN A 212 3.16 -12.02 35.60
N LEU A 213 3.27 -12.42 34.35
CA LEU A 213 2.47 -13.52 33.80
C LEU A 213 2.93 -14.89 34.33
N ARG A 214 4.19 -15.00 34.79
CA ARG A 214 4.73 -16.26 35.33
C ARG A 214 4.15 -16.61 36.69
N ASN A 215 3.96 -15.63 37.57
CA ASN A 215 3.47 -15.85 38.94
C ASN A 215 2.09 -15.21 39.21
N ARG A 216 1.51 -14.54 38.21
CA ARG A 216 0.20 -13.87 38.22
C ARG A 216 0.08 -12.77 39.28
N SER A 217 1.20 -12.19 39.69
CA SER A 217 1.20 -11.03 40.58
C SER A 217 0.90 -9.75 39.79
N VAL A 218 0.12 -8.86 40.40
CA VAL A 218 -0.18 -7.53 39.89
C VAL A 218 0.49 -6.51 40.81
N THR A 219 1.28 -5.61 40.23
CA THR A 219 1.94 -4.52 40.95
C THR A 219 1.45 -3.19 40.38
N VAL A 220 1.04 -2.26 41.23
CA VAL A 220 0.74 -0.88 40.80
C VAL A 220 2.06 -0.13 40.71
N LEU A 221 2.42 0.35 39.52
CA LEU A 221 3.62 1.16 39.30
C LEU A 221 3.37 2.62 39.66
N GLN A 222 2.26 3.17 39.16
CA GLN A 222 1.78 4.53 39.44
C GLN A 222 0.26 4.54 39.57
N SER A 223 -0.27 5.48 40.35
CA SER A 223 -1.71 5.72 40.50
C SER A 223 -1.97 7.19 40.74
N ASP A 224 -2.98 7.75 40.10
CA ASP A 224 -3.39 9.14 40.24
C ASP A 224 -4.85 9.30 39.80
N THR A 225 -5.39 10.51 39.86
CA THR A 225 -6.62 10.91 39.15
C THR A 225 -6.39 11.31 37.69
N ALA A 226 -5.13 11.51 37.29
CA ALA A 226 -4.76 11.82 35.90
C ALA A 226 -4.85 10.59 34.96
N ASP A 227 -4.85 10.86 33.66
CA ASP A 227 -4.81 9.82 32.62
C ASP A 227 -3.36 9.40 32.30
N PHE A 228 -3.16 8.12 32.00
CA PHE A 228 -1.87 7.53 31.64
C PHE A 228 -1.95 6.90 30.25
N LYS A 229 -0.89 7.04 29.45
CA LYS A 229 -0.84 6.67 28.03
C LYS A 229 0.58 6.22 27.64
N ASP A 230 0.70 5.64 26.45
CA ASP A 230 1.95 5.39 25.72
C ASP A 230 2.92 4.47 26.46
N LEU A 231 2.52 3.21 26.61
CA LEU A 231 3.29 2.16 27.29
C LEU A 231 4.38 1.61 26.37
N THR A 232 5.58 2.21 26.42
CA THR A 232 6.71 1.79 25.58
C THR A 232 7.71 0.92 26.35
N TRP A 233 7.90 -0.31 25.89
CA TRP A 233 8.99 -1.18 26.37
C TRP A 233 10.27 -0.97 25.55
N SER A 234 11.43 -1.18 26.17
CA SER A 234 12.69 -1.32 25.43
C SER A 234 12.75 -2.69 24.73
N GLU A 235 13.44 -2.76 23.59
CA GLU A 235 13.68 -4.01 22.86
C GLU A 235 14.48 -5.00 23.72
N GLU A 236 15.60 -4.56 24.29
CA GLU A 236 16.38 -5.38 25.21
C GLU A 236 16.07 -5.06 26.67
N GLU A 237 16.09 -6.10 27.50
CA GLU A 237 15.84 -6.02 28.94
C GLU A 237 14.48 -5.35 29.30
N ASN A 238 14.10 -5.34 30.58
CA ASN A 238 12.74 -4.95 30.97
C ASN A 238 12.67 -3.46 31.38
N ALA A 239 12.86 -2.54 30.43
CA ALA A 239 12.60 -1.12 30.64
C ALA A 239 11.21 -0.72 30.11
N LEU A 240 10.50 0.14 30.84
CA LEU A 240 9.16 0.63 30.51
C LEU A 240 9.11 2.14 30.74
N ALA A 241 8.69 2.88 29.72
CA ALA A 241 8.37 4.30 29.80
C ALA A 241 6.87 4.52 29.59
N PHE A 242 6.32 5.58 30.17
CA PHE A 242 4.94 6.01 29.89
C PHE A 242 4.66 7.45 30.32
N LEU A 243 3.58 8.00 29.76
CA LEU A 243 3.09 9.35 29.99
C LEU A 243 2.04 9.40 31.11
N LYS A 244 2.08 10.49 31.89
CA LYS A 244 1.01 10.93 32.79
C LYS A 244 0.58 12.33 32.40
N SER A 245 -0.71 12.49 32.14
CA SER A 245 -1.32 13.76 31.72
C SER A 245 -1.32 14.80 32.84
N VAL A 246 -1.08 16.05 32.49
CA VAL A 246 -1.01 17.21 33.40
C VAL A 246 -1.72 18.39 32.75
N THR A 247 -2.80 18.87 33.38
CA THR A 247 -3.54 20.04 32.91
C THR A 247 -3.06 21.31 33.60
N ASP A 248 -3.08 22.42 32.85
CA ASP A 248 -2.85 23.77 33.38
C ASP A 248 -4.03 24.66 33.01
N GLU A 249 -4.51 25.46 33.97
CA GLU A 249 -5.67 26.33 33.74
C GLU A 249 -5.38 27.47 32.75
N ASN A 250 -4.11 27.82 32.54
CA ASN A 250 -3.68 28.91 31.65
C ASN A 250 -3.46 28.47 30.20
N TYR A 251 -3.46 27.18 29.90
CA TYR A 251 -3.15 26.65 28.57
C TYR A 251 -4.27 25.79 28.01
N GLU A 252 -4.42 25.73 26.69
CA GLU A 252 -5.52 25.01 26.02
C GLU A 252 -5.42 23.51 26.21
N ASP A 253 -4.26 22.94 25.90
CA ASP A 253 -3.98 21.50 25.94
C ASP A 253 -3.28 21.05 27.24
N GLU A 254 -3.29 19.73 27.49
CA GLU A 254 -2.50 19.10 28.56
C GLU A 254 -1.03 18.90 28.17
N THR A 255 -0.12 18.93 29.13
CA THR A 255 1.26 18.47 28.99
C THR A 255 1.43 17.11 29.69
N HIS A 256 2.63 16.52 29.65
CA HIS A 256 2.88 15.20 30.20
C HIS A 256 4.13 15.13 31.08
N THR A 257 4.03 14.32 32.13
CA THR A 257 5.17 13.84 32.93
C THR A 257 5.54 12.45 32.44
N ILE A 258 6.83 12.17 32.20
CA ILE A 258 7.29 10.84 31.77
C ILE A 258 7.81 10.07 32.98
N TYR A 259 7.41 8.80 33.10
CA TYR A 259 7.98 7.85 34.05
C TYR A 259 8.78 6.80 33.31
N ALA A 260 10.03 6.58 33.69
CA ALA A 260 10.92 5.62 33.05
C ALA A 260 11.51 4.64 34.07
N TYR A 261 11.16 3.36 33.94
CA TYR A 261 11.67 2.24 34.75
C TYR A 261 12.64 1.42 33.91
N ARG A 262 13.86 1.11 34.37
CA ARG A 262 14.85 0.37 33.57
C ARG A 262 14.90 -1.15 33.79
N ASN A 263 14.47 -1.62 34.96
CA ASN A 263 14.78 -2.96 35.44
C ASN A 263 13.56 -3.66 36.07
N LEU A 264 12.43 -3.72 35.38
CA LEU A 264 11.23 -4.37 35.89
C LEU A 264 11.32 -5.91 35.84
N PRO A 265 10.67 -6.63 36.77
CA PRO A 265 10.00 -6.16 37.97
C PRO A 265 10.97 -5.96 39.16
N GLY A 266 12.29 -5.92 38.92
CA GLY A 266 13.31 -5.87 39.98
C GLY A 266 13.40 -4.52 40.70
N THR A 267 13.59 -3.43 39.96
CA THR A 267 13.69 -2.07 40.49
C THR A 267 12.40 -1.30 40.24
N MET A 268 11.69 -0.95 41.31
CA MET A 268 10.38 -0.28 41.27
C MET A 268 10.47 1.25 41.46
N GLN A 269 11.65 1.84 41.28
CA GLN A 269 11.85 3.29 41.37
C GLN A 269 12.05 3.86 39.96
N PRO A 270 11.15 4.73 39.47
CA PRO A 270 11.31 5.35 38.16
C PRO A 270 12.27 6.54 38.22
N ARG A 271 12.86 6.86 37.07
CA ARG A 271 13.24 8.24 36.74
C ARG A 271 11.97 8.98 36.32
N VAL A 272 11.86 10.26 36.67
CA VAL A 272 10.68 11.07 36.37
C VAL A 272 11.12 12.33 35.65
N PHE A 273 10.56 12.57 34.47
CA PHE A 273 10.77 13.79 33.70
C PHE A 273 9.59 14.73 33.89
N SER A 274 9.87 15.97 34.28
CA SER A 274 8.91 17.08 34.22
C SER A 274 9.61 18.27 33.58
N GLN A 275 8.98 18.87 32.56
CA GLN A 275 9.57 19.97 31.79
C GLN A 275 10.09 21.12 32.68
N SER A 276 9.40 21.41 33.80
CA SER A 276 9.77 22.48 34.75
C SER A 276 11.13 22.28 35.46
N GLN A 277 11.73 21.09 35.35
CA GLN A 277 13.00 20.76 36.00
C GLN A 277 14.22 21.09 35.14
N TYR A 278 14.03 21.45 33.87
CA TYR A 278 15.11 21.59 32.89
C TYR A 278 15.10 23.00 32.30
N ASP A 279 16.12 23.80 32.62
CA ASP A 279 16.28 25.15 32.05
C ASP A 279 16.47 25.14 30.53
N ALA A 280 16.95 24.02 29.98
CA ALA A 280 17.12 23.80 28.54
C ALA A 280 15.80 23.45 27.82
N PHE A 281 14.73 23.13 28.56
CA PHE A 281 13.42 22.89 27.96
C PHE A 281 12.78 24.24 27.59
N PRO A 282 12.31 24.45 26.34
CA PRO A 282 11.71 25.72 25.93
C PRO A 282 10.46 26.07 26.77
N ASN A 283 10.42 27.29 27.32
CA ASN A 283 9.41 27.70 28.31
C ASN A 283 7.97 27.71 27.77
N ASP A 284 7.84 27.93 26.47
CA ASP A 284 6.62 28.02 25.68
C ASP A 284 6.21 26.67 25.08
N TYR A 285 6.87 25.56 25.43
CA TYR A 285 6.57 24.23 24.89
C TYR A 285 5.92 23.30 25.93
N ARG A 286 5.34 22.20 25.45
CA ARG A 286 4.83 21.07 26.22
C ARG A 286 5.28 19.74 25.63
N VAL A 287 5.23 18.69 26.46
CA VAL A 287 5.39 17.29 26.00
C VAL A 287 4.07 16.81 25.39
N VAL A 288 4.13 16.23 24.20
CA VAL A 288 2.95 15.76 23.45
C VAL A 288 2.74 14.25 23.58
N ASP A 289 1.53 13.78 23.28
CA ASP A 289 1.12 12.37 23.32
C ASP A 289 0.73 11.79 21.95
N PHE A 290 1.03 12.54 20.87
CA PHE A 290 0.85 12.11 19.48
C PHE A 290 2.19 11.83 18.77
N ARG A 291 3.28 11.74 19.54
CA ARG A 291 4.51 11.04 19.18
C ARG A 291 4.78 10.03 20.29
N ASP A 292 4.85 8.75 19.91
CA ASP A 292 5.17 7.67 20.84
C ASP A 292 6.57 7.85 21.44
N LEU A 293 6.72 7.55 22.73
CA LEU A 293 8.00 7.47 23.39
C LEU A 293 8.83 6.34 22.77
N GLN A 294 10.14 6.55 22.67
CA GLN A 294 11.09 5.53 22.22
C GLN A 294 12.26 5.42 23.19
N TRP A 295 12.72 4.20 23.45
CA TRP A 295 13.94 3.98 24.22
C TRP A 295 15.14 3.98 23.30
N SER A 296 16.28 4.48 23.79
CA SER A 296 17.54 4.09 23.17
C SER A 296 17.88 2.64 23.48
N ASP A 297 18.65 1.98 22.62
CA ASP A 297 19.00 0.56 22.75
C ASP A 297 19.75 0.28 24.07
N ASP A 298 20.61 1.21 24.47
CA ASP A 298 21.33 1.17 25.76
C ASP A 298 20.46 1.52 26.98
N ARG A 299 19.23 2.01 26.75
CA ARG A 299 18.24 2.46 27.73
C ARG A 299 18.71 3.61 28.61
N GLU A 300 19.67 4.39 28.13
CA GLU A 300 20.14 5.60 28.81
C GLU A 300 19.34 6.85 28.42
N THR A 301 18.62 6.79 27.29
CA THR A 301 17.84 7.90 26.73
C THR A 301 16.40 7.46 26.46
N VAL A 302 15.46 8.38 26.69
CA VAL A 302 14.09 8.27 26.21
C VAL A 302 13.84 9.43 25.25
N PHE A 303 13.44 9.11 24.03
CA PHE A 303 13.06 10.08 23.01
C PHE A 303 11.58 10.43 23.14
N LEU A 304 11.26 11.71 22.92
CA LEU A 304 9.93 12.28 23.14
C LEU A 304 9.63 13.39 22.12
N GLY A 305 8.36 13.72 21.95
CA GLY A 305 7.91 14.87 21.17
C GLY A 305 7.61 16.08 22.03
N ILE A 306 7.97 17.27 21.53
CA ILE A 306 7.54 18.55 22.12
C ILE A 306 6.92 19.48 21.08
N LYS A 307 5.99 20.32 21.51
CA LYS A 307 5.35 21.36 20.69
C LYS A 307 5.10 22.61 21.52
N GLU A 308 5.01 23.77 20.88
CA GLU A 308 4.54 25.01 21.51
C GLU A 308 3.21 24.77 22.27
N TRP A 309 3.06 25.41 23.42
CA TRP A 309 1.95 25.25 24.35
C TRP A 309 1.07 26.50 24.30
N GLU A 310 -0.03 26.39 23.58
CA GLU A 310 -0.95 27.51 23.35
C GLU A 310 -1.60 27.99 24.66
N GLN A 311 -1.38 29.25 24.99
CA GLN A 311 -2.02 29.90 26.14
C GLN A 311 -3.49 30.17 25.83
N LYS A 312 -4.36 29.85 26.79
CA LYS A 312 -5.78 30.24 26.73
C LYS A 312 -5.88 31.75 26.65
N GLU A 313 -6.57 32.24 25.63
CA GLU A 313 -6.93 33.66 25.56
C GLU A 313 -7.72 34.03 26.83
N LYS A 314 -7.14 34.94 27.63
CA LYS A 314 -7.89 35.54 28.73
C LYS A 314 -8.93 36.46 28.10
N PRO A 315 -10.23 36.32 28.41
CA PRO A 315 -11.22 37.27 27.91
C PRO A 315 -10.84 38.66 28.44
N GLU A 316 -10.33 39.51 27.56
CA GLU A 316 -10.07 40.91 27.88
C GLU A 316 -11.39 41.55 28.28
N LYS A 317 -11.52 41.86 29.57
CA LYS A 317 -12.55 42.77 30.05
C LYS A 317 -12.05 44.19 29.83
N GLU A 318 -12.12 44.67 28.59
CA GLU A 318 -12.08 46.11 28.36
C GLU A 318 -13.44 46.72 28.69
N GLN A 319 -13.46 47.59 29.70
CA GLN A 319 -14.59 48.47 29.99
C GLN A 319 -14.23 49.88 29.54
N ASP A 320 -14.89 50.33 28.47
CA ASP A 320 -14.94 51.74 28.11
C ASP A 320 -16.17 52.42 28.76
N GLU A 321 -16.02 53.68 29.19
CA GLU A 321 -17.04 54.47 29.91
C GLU A 321 -18.36 54.74 29.13
N GLU A 322 -18.56 54.19 27.92
CA GLU A 322 -19.80 54.33 27.15
C GLU A 322 -20.37 53.01 26.57
N GLY A 323 -19.91 51.84 27.01
CA GLY A 323 -20.65 50.58 26.82
C GLY A 323 -20.84 50.11 25.37
N LYS A 324 -19.85 50.33 24.50
CA LYS A 324 -19.73 49.64 23.20
C LYS A 324 -18.47 48.80 23.17
N VAL A 325 -18.64 47.51 22.88
CA VAL A 325 -17.57 46.53 22.72
C VAL A 325 -16.73 46.89 21.50
N LYS A 326 -15.45 47.16 21.70
CA LYS A 326 -14.39 46.95 20.71
C LYS A 326 -13.49 45.85 21.28
N SER A 327 -13.18 44.86 20.45
CA SER A 327 -12.18 43.85 20.73
C SER A 327 -10.83 44.39 20.28
N ASP A 328 -9.84 44.44 21.18
CA ASP A 328 -8.49 44.82 20.81
C ASP A 328 -7.48 43.81 21.39
N SER A 329 -7.32 42.68 20.70
CA SER A 329 -6.41 41.62 21.11
C SER A 329 -4.95 42.06 20.99
N THR A 330 -4.19 41.97 22.07
CA THR A 330 -2.74 42.17 22.07
C THR A 330 -2.01 40.84 21.86
N GLN A 331 -1.66 40.55 20.60
CA GLN A 331 -0.64 39.59 20.18
C GLN A 331 0.22 40.24 19.07
N ASN A 332 1.53 40.02 19.16
CA ASN A 332 2.64 40.48 18.27
C ASN A 332 2.32 41.58 17.24
N GLU A 333 2.78 42.81 17.53
CA GLU A 333 2.55 44.05 16.77
C GLU A 333 3.09 44.08 15.32
N GLU A 334 3.81 43.05 14.83
CA GLU A 334 4.35 43.05 13.46
C GLU A 334 3.48 42.28 12.43
N GLU A 335 2.57 41.39 12.84
CA GLU A 335 1.70 40.63 11.90
C GLU A 335 0.26 41.16 11.82
N LYS A 336 -0.21 41.84 12.88
CA LYS A 336 -1.60 42.30 13.00
C LYS A 336 -2.00 43.42 12.02
N ASP A 337 -1.03 44.20 11.53
CA ASP A 337 -1.28 45.36 10.65
C ASP A 337 -1.84 44.99 9.26
N LEU A 338 -1.74 43.73 8.83
CA LEU A 338 -2.24 43.26 7.52
C LEU A 338 -3.71 42.82 7.53
N TYR A 339 -4.25 42.42 8.69
CA TYR A 339 -5.56 41.77 8.80
C TYR A 339 -6.53 42.48 9.77
N GLU A 340 -6.09 43.54 10.47
CA GLU A 340 -6.97 44.38 11.27
C GLU A 340 -8.09 45.01 10.41
N GLY A 341 -9.34 44.62 10.69
CA GLY A 341 -10.55 45.17 10.05
C GLY A 341 -11.23 44.27 9.01
N LEU A 342 -10.74 43.05 8.78
CA LEU A 342 -11.48 42.04 8.03
C LEU A 342 -12.54 41.40 8.95
N ASP A 343 -13.82 41.56 8.59
CA ASP A 343 -14.96 40.97 9.31
C ASP A 343 -14.82 39.44 9.41
N SER A 344 -15.46 38.83 10.41
CA SER A 344 -15.53 37.39 10.69
C SER A 344 -16.33 36.61 9.60
N THR A 345 -15.86 36.66 8.36
CA THR A 345 -16.39 35.88 7.24
C THR A 345 -15.54 34.62 7.05
N ASN A 346 -16.17 33.50 6.70
CA ASN A 346 -15.48 32.23 6.39
C ASN A 346 -14.81 32.28 5.00
N VAL A 347 -14.03 33.33 4.75
CA VAL A 347 -13.38 33.58 3.46
C VAL A 347 -12.00 32.91 3.43
N GLU A 348 -11.76 32.10 2.42
CA GLU A 348 -10.45 31.51 2.15
C GLU A 348 -9.66 32.46 1.24
N ILE A 349 -8.45 32.86 1.65
CA ILE A 349 -7.60 33.79 0.91
C ILE A 349 -6.42 33.02 0.31
N TRP A 350 -6.34 32.99 -1.01
CA TRP A 350 -5.25 32.37 -1.76
C TRP A 350 -4.27 33.46 -2.17
N HIS A 351 -3.01 33.33 -1.76
CA HIS A 351 -1.97 34.30 -2.08
C HIS A 351 -0.78 33.63 -2.79
N TRP A 352 -0.18 34.32 -3.75
CA TRP A 352 0.89 33.76 -4.59
C TRP A 352 2.20 33.46 -3.83
N ARG A 353 2.31 33.93 -2.58
CA ARG A 353 3.44 33.66 -1.67
C ARG A 353 3.10 32.63 -0.60
N ASP A 354 1.97 31.95 -0.71
CA ASP A 354 1.68 30.85 0.20
C ASP A 354 2.76 29.78 0.00
N ASP A 355 3.45 29.39 1.08
CA ASP A 355 4.46 28.32 1.04
C ASP A 355 3.82 27.00 0.55
N GLN A 356 2.60 26.76 1.02
CA GLN A 356 1.73 25.65 0.59
C GLN A 356 0.36 26.22 0.21
N ILE A 357 -0.21 25.80 -0.92
CA ILE A 357 -1.55 26.28 -1.34
C ILE A 357 -2.65 25.81 -0.37
N GLN A 358 -3.77 26.53 -0.31
CA GLN A 358 -4.85 26.28 0.65
C GLN A 358 -5.34 24.81 0.70
N PRO A 359 -5.54 24.09 -0.42
CA PRO A 359 -5.95 22.68 -0.37
C PRO A 359 -4.90 21.77 0.25
N ARG A 360 -3.60 22.08 0.06
CA ARG A 360 -2.52 21.35 0.71
C ARG A 360 -2.55 21.56 2.22
N GLN A 361 -2.80 22.80 2.66
CA GLN A 361 -2.97 23.12 4.08
C GLN A 361 -4.19 22.39 4.68
N GLU A 362 -5.31 22.31 3.95
CA GLU A 362 -6.51 21.57 4.39
C GLU A 362 -6.20 20.08 4.55
N VAL A 363 -5.58 19.46 3.53
CA VAL A 363 -5.17 18.04 3.55
C VAL A 363 -4.18 17.75 4.68
N LEU A 364 -3.22 18.66 4.90
CA LEU A 364 -2.23 18.52 5.96
C LEU A 364 -2.72 19.00 7.33
N SER A 365 -3.91 19.59 7.45
CA SER A 365 -4.34 20.29 8.68
C SER A 365 -4.25 19.45 9.95
N ASN A 366 -4.64 18.17 9.88
CA ASN A 366 -4.53 17.26 11.02
C ASN A 366 -3.07 16.91 11.34
N GLN A 367 -2.24 16.74 10.31
CA GLN A 367 -0.80 16.49 10.48
C GLN A 367 -0.10 17.73 11.06
N LEU A 368 -0.39 18.94 10.56
CA LEU A 368 0.17 20.20 11.05
C LEU A 368 -0.24 20.48 12.51
N LYS A 369 -1.49 20.14 12.89
CA LYS A 369 -1.93 20.19 14.29
C LYS A 369 -1.12 19.23 15.18
N GLN A 370 -0.67 18.11 14.64
CA GLN A 370 0.17 17.12 15.31
C GLN A 370 1.68 17.31 15.05
N ASP A 371 2.08 18.38 14.37
CA ASP A 371 3.51 18.62 14.14
C ASP A 371 4.22 18.90 15.46
N ASN A 372 5.39 18.32 15.64
CA ASN A 372 6.15 18.32 16.88
C ASN A 372 7.63 18.00 16.64
N HIS A 373 8.46 18.40 17.59
CA HIS A 373 9.91 18.24 17.50
C HIS A 373 10.42 17.08 18.35
N LEU A 374 11.20 16.20 17.73
CA LEU A 374 11.93 15.14 18.42
C LEU A 374 12.92 15.74 19.41
N SER A 375 12.96 15.17 20.62
CA SER A 375 13.86 15.54 21.70
C SER A 375 14.35 14.31 22.44
N ALA A 376 15.46 14.44 23.16
CA ALA A 376 16.09 13.39 23.94
C ALA A 376 16.11 13.77 25.43
N TRP A 377 15.71 12.83 26.29
CA TRP A 377 15.89 12.91 27.73
C TRP A 377 16.90 11.86 28.18
N HIS A 378 18.06 12.30 28.66
CA HIS A 378 19.11 11.42 29.17
C HIS A 378 18.91 11.15 30.67
N LEU A 379 18.69 9.89 31.03
CA LEU A 379 18.20 9.49 32.35
C LEU A 379 19.24 9.67 33.47
N ASP A 380 20.51 9.35 33.20
CA ASP A 380 21.57 9.35 34.21
C ASP A 380 22.28 10.70 34.32
N ALA A 381 22.51 11.38 33.19
CA ALA A 381 22.94 12.78 33.16
C ALA A 381 21.85 13.72 33.69
N ASN A 382 20.58 13.30 33.59
CA ASN A 382 19.40 14.10 33.91
C ASN A 382 19.43 15.43 33.14
N THR A 383 19.60 15.34 31.83
CA THR A 383 19.63 16.45 30.87
C THR A 383 18.55 16.26 29.80
N PHE A 384 18.16 17.38 29.18
CA PHE A 384 17.19 17.44 28.10
C PHE A 384 17.84 18.13 26.89
N VAL A 385 17.65 17.56 25.70
CA VAL A 385 18.19 18.06 24.43
C VAL A 385 17.08 18.07 23.39
N GLN A 386 16.89 19.21 22.75
CA GLN A 386 15.96 19.35 21.63
C GLN A 386 16.69 19.06 20.31
N LEU A 387 16.21 18.07 19.54
CA LEU A 387 16.85 17.66 18.28
C LEU A 387 16.21 18.37 17.08
N GLY A 388 14.88 18.38 17.00
CA GLY A 388 14.12 19.14 15.99
C GLY A 388 13.73 20.54 16.45
N ASP A 389 13.49 21.46 15.52
CA ASP A 389 12.90 22.78 15.79
C ASP A 389 12.12 23.29 14.57
N SER A 390 11.63 24.53 14.61
CA SER A 390 10.87 25.12 13.49
C SER A 390 11.69 25.38 12.22
N LEU A 391 13.02 25.18 12.26
CA LEU A 391 13.85 25.19 11.06
C LEU A 391 14.09 23.77 10.56
N ILE A 392 14.18 22.79 11.46
CA ILE A 392 14.40 21.38 11.18
C ILE A 392 13.25 20.54 11.75
N GLU A 393 12.13 20.54 11.03
CA GLU A 393 10.89 19.90 11.50
C GLU A 393 10.97 18.38 11.41
N GLN A 394 11.53 17.85 10.31
CA GLN A 394 11.70 16.42 10.10
C GLN A 394 13.07 15.96 10.59
N VAL A 395 13.07 15.08 11.60
CA VAL A 395 14.28 14.50 12.21
C VAL A 395 14.12 12.99 12.36
N GLN A 396 15.13 12.22 11.95
CA GLN A 396 15.20 10.76 12.07
C GLN A 396 16.51 10.36 12.76
N LEU A 397 16.47 9.42 13.71
CA LEU A 397 17.67 8.92 14.40
C LEU A 397 18.55 8.07 13.46
N THR A 398 19.87 8.10 13.66
CA THR A 398 20.78 7.11 13.07
C THR A 398 20.57 5.74 13.70
N GLY A 399 21.06 4.68 13.05
CA GLY A 399 20.87 3.31 13.53
C GLY A 399 21.41 3.07 14.95
N ASP A 400 22.54 3.67 15.30
CA ASP A 400 23.09 3.65 16.67
C ASP A 400 22.52 4.72 17.62
N GLN A 401 21.61 5.56 17.12
CA GLN A 401 20.91 6.60 17.85
C GLN A 401 21.82 7.64 18.52
N LYS A 402 23.12 7.70 18.18
CA LYS A 402 24.04 8.74 18.69
C LYS A 402 23.89 10.06 17.94
N HIS A 403 23.42 10.00 16.70
CA HIS A 403 23.11 11.16 15.89
C HIS A 403 21.65 11.11 15.40
N ALA A 404 21.21 12.21 14.81
CA ALA A 404 19.98 12.28 14.04
C ALA A 404 20.22 13.05 12.73
N VAL A 405 19.43 12.72 11.71
CA VAL A 405 19.40 13.39 10.41
C VAL A 405 18.20 14.31 10.36
N GLY A 406 18.46 15.59 10.13
CA GLY A 406 17.45 16.64 9.99
C GLY A 406 17.28 17.11 8.55
N TYR A 407 16.06 17.45 8.14
CA TYR A 407 15.75 17.94 6.80
C TYR A 407 15.21 19.39 6.84
N VAL A 408 15.72 20.24 5.95
CA VAL A 408 15.30 21.64 5.82
C VAL A 408 14.88 21.94 4.38
N GLU A 409 13.59 22.17 4.16
CA GLU A 409 12.99 22.36 2.82
C GLU A 409 12.87 23.85 2.44
N LYS A 410 12.70 24.73 3.43
CA LYS A 410 12.38 26.16 3.28
C LYS A 410 13.18 26.94 2.21
N PRO A 411 14.50 26.71 2.00
CA PRO A 411 15.25 27.38 0.94
C PRO A 411 14.77 27.08 -0.49
N TYR A 412 13.97 26.02 -0.67
CA TYR A 412 13.54 25.48 -1.95
C TYR A 412 12.03 25.58 -2.17
N GLU A 413 11.29 26.16 -1.22
CA GLU A 413 9.84 26.36 -1.30
C GLU A 413 9.46 27.73 -1.92
N PRO A 414 8.29 27.81 -2.58
CA PRO A 414 7.45 26.69 -3.00
C PRO A 414 8.10 25.92 -4.17
N THR A 415 7.91 24.60 -4.21
CA THR A 415 8.44 23.75 -5.30
C THR A 415 7.35 23.28 -6.26
N PHE A 416 7.66 23.27 -7.55
CA PHE A 416 6.83 22.79 -8.67
C PHE A 416 7.49 21.61 -9.43
N GLU A 417 8.72 21.24 -9.04
CA GLU A 417 9.53 20.23 -9.72
C GLU A 417 9.89 19.10 -8.73
N GLU A 418 11.15 19.03 -8.27
CA GLU A 418 11.56 18.14 -7.19
C GLU A 418 11.58 18.83 -5.82
N GLU A 419 11.32 18.04 -4.78
CA GLU A 419 11.46 18.46 -3.40
C GLU A 419 12.93 18.38 -2.99
N TRP A 420 13.58 19.53 -2.93
CA TRP A 420 14.96 19.68 -2.49
C TRP A 420 15.05 20.04 -1.01
N ARG A 421 16.05 19.50 -0.33
CA ARG A 421 16.25 19.67 1.12
C ARG A 421 17.73 19.84 1.44
N ASP A 422 18.04 20.67 2.42
CA ASP A 422 19.35 20.64 3.09
C ASP A 422 19.33 19.57 4.19
N ILE A 423 20.42 18.81 4.31
CA ILE A 423 20.56 17.70 5.26
C ILE A 423 21.49 18.13 6.37
N TYR A 424 21.00 18.00 7.61
CA TYR A 424 21.74 18.29 8.82
C TYR A 424 22.02 17.01 9.60
N LEU A 425 23.20 16.95 10.22
CA LEU A 425 23.53 15.99 11.24
C LEU A 425 23.37 16.66 12.60
N ILE A 426 22.76 15.96 13.55
CA ILE A 426 22.43 16.48 14.88
C ILE A 426 23.01 15.51 15.90
N ASP A 427 23.89 15.99 16.76
CA ASP A 427 24.43 15.19 17.87
C ASP A 427 23.37 15.04 18.98
N VAL A 428 23.07 13.80 19.38
CA VAL A 428 21.97 13.54 20.31
C VAL A 428 22.28 13.96 21.75
N GLU A 429 23.55 13.89 22.16
CA GLU A 429 23.98 14.25 23.53
C GLU A 429 24.02 15.77 23.76
N SER A 430 24.42 16.54 22.76
CA SER A 430 24.64 17.99 22.85
C SER A 430 23.59 18.83 22.14
N GLY A 431 22.92 18.29 21.12
CA GLY A 431 22.00 19.00 20.24
C GLY A 431 22.71 19.90 19.21
N GLU A 432 24.03 19.76 19.02
CA GLU A 432 24.76 20.50 17.99
C GLU A 432 24.27 20.10 16.59
N LYS A 433 23.96 21.09 15.75
CA LYS A 433 23.40 20.91 14.40
C LYS A 433 24.41 21.37 13.35
N GLU A 434 24.78 20.47 12.45
CA GLU A 434 25.75 20.71 11.38
C GLU A 434 25.10 20.44 10.02
N LYS A 435 25.13 21.40 9.10
CA LYS A 435 24.71 21.14 7.71
C LYS A 435 25.79 20.30 7.02
N ILE A 436 25.45 19.07 6.63
CA ILE A 436 26.39 18.13 6.01
C ILE A 436 26.21 18.00 4.50
N LEU A 437 24.98 18.14 3.99
CA LEU A 437 24.69 18.11 2.55
C LEU A 437 23.71 19.21 2.18
N GLU A 438 23.93 19.82 1.03
CA GLU A 438 23.04 20.84 0.44
C GLU A 438 22.32 20.24 -0.75
N ARG A 439 21.01 20.54 -0.87
CA ARG A 439 20.18 20.16 -2.03
C ARG A 439 20.19 18.64 -2.31
N ARG A 440 19.53 17.86 -1.45
CA ARG A 440 19.30 16.42 -1.60
C ARG A 440 17.81 16.12 -1.46
N GLU A 441 17.33 15.06 -2.11
CA GLU A 441 15.94 14.62 -1.92
C GLU A 441 15.79 13.91 -0.56
N PHE A 442 16.62 12.89 -0.31
CA PHE A 442 16.64 12.12 0.92
C PHE A 442 17.98 11.40 1.09
N VAL A 443 18.26 10.95 2.31
CA VAL A 443 19.37 10.05 2.64
C VAL A 443 18.83 8.85 3.43
N ASN A 444 19.51 7.71 3.37
CA ASN A 444 19.20 6.55 4.21
C ASN A 444 20.32 6.35 5.23
N THR A 445 19.95 6.18 6.50
CA THR A 445 20.90 5.84 7.56
C THR A 445 21.35 4.39 7.43
N SER A 446 22.57 4.10 7.85
CA SER A 446 23.08 2.75 8.01
C SER A 446 22.65 2.17 9.39
N PRO A 447 22.50 0.84 9.53
CA PRO A 447 22.08 0.21 10.78
C PRO A 447 23.01 0.46 11.98
N GLY A 448 24.31 0.52 11.76
CA GLY A 448 25.32 0.88 12.76
C GLY A 448 25.45 2.38 12.98
N GLY A 449 24.76 3.20 12.19
CA GLY A 449 24.74 4.66 12.33
C GLY A 449 26.00 5.39 11.87
N ASP A 450 26.99 4.70 11.28
CA ASP A 450 28.25 5.31 10.86
C ASP A 450 28.14 6.03 9.50
N TYR A 451 27.15 5.70 8.67
CA TYR A 451 27.05 6.18 7.29
C TYR A 451 25.64 6.64 6.87
N LEU A 452 25.61 7.57 5.91
CA LEU A 452 24.39 7.96 5.18
C LEU A 452 24.53 7.63 3.70
N LEU A 453 23.65 6.79 3.15
CA LEU A 453 23.61 6.43 1.73
C LEU A 453 22.60 7.29 0.96
N TYR A 454 23.04 7.85 -0.16
CA TYR A 454 22.16 8.59 -1.06
C TYR A 454 22.64 8.52 -2.52
N PHE A 455 21.76 8.94 -3.43
CA PHE A 455 22.02 8.93 -4.87
C PHE A 455 22.09 10.37 -5.40
N TRP A 456 23.20 10.71 -6.06
CA TRP A 456 23.43 12.06 -6.56
C TRP A 456 24.33 12.05 -7.79
N ASP A 457 24.01 12.86 -8.80
CA ASP A 457 24.74 12.95 -10.07
C ASP A 457 24.89 11.59 -10.79
N ASN A 458 23.84 10.77 -10.69
CA ASN A 458 23.77 9.40 -11.23
C ASN A 458 24.71 8.38 -10.54
N GLU A 459 25.23 8.71 -9.37
CA GLU A 459 26.16 7.85 -8.62
C GLU A 459 25.65 7.61 -7.19
N TRP A 460 25.98 6.43 -6.66
CA TRP A 460 25.76 6.13 -5.25
C TRP A 460 26.91 6.67 -4.41
N ARG A 461 26.56 7.35 -3.31
CA ARG A 461 27.50 7.98 -2.40
C ARG A 461 27.16 7.62 -0.97
N ALA A 462 28.19 7.39 -0.16
CA ALA A 462 28.09 7.26 1.28
C ALA A 462 28.73 8.50 1.92
N TYR A 463 28.08 9.09 2.91
CA TYR A 463 28.68 10.08 3.78
C TYR A 463 29.11 9.38 5.06
N ASP A 464 30.40 9.38 5.36
CA ASP A 464 30.97 8.90 6.62
C ASP A 464 30.71 9.97 7.69
N ILE A 465 29.95 9.59 8.71
CA ILE A 465 29.58 10.52 9.77
C ILE A 465 30.84 10.92 10.53
N ASP A 466 31.63 9.99 11.06
CA ASP A 466 32.78 10.29 11.92
C ASP A 466 33.88 11.07 11.19
N GLU A 467 34.20 10.72 9.95
CA GLU A 467 35.25 11.38 9.18
C GLU A 467 34.79 12.71 8.56
N ARG A 468 33.47 12.95 8.47
CA ARG A 468 32.86 14.09 7.77
C ARG A 468 33.27 14.15 6.29
N GLU A 469 33.38 12.98 5.67
CA GLU A 469 33.80 12.83 4.29
C GLU A 469 32.75 12.09 3.45
N GLU A 470 32.67 12.47 2.18
CA GLU A 470 31.79 11.83 1.20
C GLU A 470 32.61 10.90 0.32
N VAL A 471 32.15 9.66 0.20
CA VAL A 471 32.78 8.62 -0.62
C VAL A 471 31.84 8.21 -1.75
N ASN A 472 32.37 8.16 -2.95
CA ASN A 472 31.65 7.67 -4.12
C ASN A 472 31.83 6.16 -4.28
N LEU A 473 30.71 5.43 -4.27
CA LEU A 473 30.73 3.96 -4.28
C LEU A 473 30.77 3.36 -5.70
N THR A 474 30.42 4.14 -6.72
CA THR A 474 30.12 3.60 -8.07
C THR A 474 30.92 4.23 -9.22
N SER A 475 31.69 5.30 -8.96
CA SER A 475 32.42 6.06 -9.99
C SER A 475 33.42 5.24 -10.82
N GLU A 476 33.99 4.16 -10.25
CA GLU A 476 34.94 3.30 -10.96
C GLU A 476 34.27 2.25 -11.86
N LEU A 477 32.94 2.12 -11.81
CA LEU A 477 32.21 1.11 -12.59
C LEU A 477 31.76 1.64 -13.95
N GLU A 478 32.03 0.89 -15.01
CA GLU A 478 31.51 1.15 -16.36
C GLU A 478 30.05 0.67 -16.52
N THR A 479 29.16 1.02 -15.58
CA THR A 479 27.72 0.73 -15.62
C THR A 479 26.90 1.95 -15.18
N ARG A 480 25.58 1.87 -15.32
CA ARG A 480 24.64 2.96 -15.02
C ARG A 480 23.71 2.55 -13.89
N PHE A 481 23.61 3.37 -12.85
CA PHE A 481 22.77 3.10 -11.69
C PHE A 481 21.46 3.89 -11.74
N GLU A 482 21.37 4.94 -12.56
CA GLU A 482 20.16 5.72 -12.78
C GLU A 482 19.13 4.96 -13.64
N ASN A 483 17.86 5.04 -13.26
CA ASN A 483 16.76 4.39 -13.95
C ASN A 483 16.32 5.17 -15.18
N TYR A 484 17.11 5.05 -16.24
CA TYR A 484 16.90 5.73 -17.52
C TYR A 484 15.66 5.26 -18.31
N HIS A 485 14.91 4.26 -17.82
CA HIS A 485 13.62 3.88 -18.40
C HIS A 485 12.50 4.86 -18.03
N LEU A 486 12.68 5.62 -16.94
CA LEU A 486 11.74 6.64 -16.50
C LEU A 486 12.02 7.95 -17.21
N VAL A 487 11.55 8.06 -18.45
CA VAL A 487 11.62 9.33 -19.19
C VAL A 487 10.65 10.32 -18.55
N ASN A 488 11.18 11.32 -17.85
CA ASN A 488 10.48 12.41 -17.19
C ASN A 488 11.35 13.68 -17.20
N GLY A 489 10.79 14.84 -16.86
CA GLY A 489 11.50 16.11 -16.88
C GLY A 489 12.36 16.40 -15.66
N ARG A 490 12.66 15.39 -14.82
CA ARG A 490 13.49 15.58 -13.63
C ARG A 490 14.91 16.02 -13.96
N GLU A 491 15.46 16.93 -13.17
CA GLU A 491 16.88 17.29 -13.17
C GLU A 491 17.72 16.09 -12.75
N GLN A 492 17.37 15.45 -11.63
CA GLN A 492 18.07 14.27 -11.11
C GLN A 492 17.26 13.00 -11.33
N GLN A 493 17.82 12.08 -12.12
CA GLN A 493 17.22 10.76 -12.31
C GLN A 493 17.37 9.92 -11.04
N ARG A 494 16.30 9.18 -10.71
CA ARG A 494 16.29 8.26 -9.57
C ARG A 494 17.04 6.96 -9.92
N PRO A 495 17.65 6.28 -8.94
CA PRO A 495 18.36 5.05 -9.19
C PRO A 495 17.42 3.89 -9.52
N PHE A 496 17.97 2.79 -10.04
CA PHE A 496 17.31 1.48 -10.09
C PHE A 496 17.01 0.88 -8.69
N GLY A 497 17.55 1.51 -7.65
CA GLY A 497 17.31 1.21 -6.23
C GLY A 497 18.54 0.63 -5.52
N SER A 498 18.38 0.39 -4.23
CA SER A 498 19.31 -0.31 -3.35
C SER A 498 18.59 -1.45 -2.62
N GLY A 499 19.35 -2.40 -2.08
CA GLY A 499 18.86 -3.40 -1.13
C GLY A 499 19.17 -2.99 0.31
N GLN A 500 19.10 -3.97 1.22
CA GLN A 500 19.41 -3.78 2.63
C GLN A 500 20.90 -3.53 2.85
N TRP A 501 21.19 -2.86 3.95
CA TRP A 501 22.49 -2.87 4.60
C TRP A 501 22.74 -4.19 5.30
N ALA A 502 24.01 -4.57 5.41
CA ALA A 502 24.43 -5.60 6.34
C ALA A 502 24.50 -5.05 7.77
N GLU A 503 24.42 -5.97 8.72
CA GLU A 503 24.72 -5.73 10.14
C GLU A 503 26.07 -5.00 10.30
N ASP A 504 26.17 -4.12 11.29
CA ASP A 504 27.37 -3.33 11.62
C ASP A 504 27.96 -2.55 10.43
N ASP A 505 27.12 -2.10 9.51
CA ASP A 505 27.49 -1.29 8.33
C ASP A 505 28.50 -1.97 7.38
N ALA A 506 28.65 -3.29 7.48
CA ALA A 506 29.71 -4.01 6.80
C ALA A 506 29.68 -3.85 5.26
N TRP A 507 28.49 -3.73 4.68
CA TRP A 507 28.28 -3.44 3.26
C TRP A 507 26.82 -3.07 2.97
N VAL A 508 26.57 -2.53 1.78
CA VAL A 508 25.22 -2.27 1.25
C VAL A 508 25.05 -2.83 -0.16
N LEU A 509 23.81 -3.22 -0.50
CA LEU A 509 23.47 -3.67 -1.85
C LEU A 509 23.01 -2.52 -2.74
N LEU A 510 23.57 -2.42 -3.94
CA LEU A 510 23.23 -1.42 -4.96
C LEU A 510 22.78 -2.12 -6.25
N TYR A 511 21.84 -1.51 -6.99
CA TYR A 511 21.32 -2.09 -8.22
C TYR A 511 21.65 -1.24 -9.45
N ASP A 512 22.20 -1.88 -10.48
CA ASP A 512 22.05 -1.37 -11.85
C ASP A 512 20.73 -1.90 -12.47
N GLU A 513 20.56 -1.74 -13.77
CA GLU A 513 19.38 -2.24 -14.48
C GLU A 513 19.09 -3.73 -14.18
N TYR A 514 20.12 -4.57 -14.22
CA TYR A 514 20.00 -6.03 -14.17
C TYR A 514 20.61 -6.66 -12.91
N ASP A 515 21.66 -6.06 -12.39
CA ASP A 515 22.60 -6.71 -11.49
C ASP A 515 22.67 -6.06 -10.11
N VAL A 516 23.04 -6.90 -9.14
CA VAL A 516 23.25 -6.52 -7.74
C VAL A 516 24.75 -6.42 -7.46
N TYR A 517 25.13 -5.34 -6.79
CA TYR A 517 26.50 -5.08 -6.33
C TYR A 517 26.50 -5.00 -4.81
N ARG A 518 27.55 -5.50 -4.17
CA ARG A 518 27.84 -5.34 -2.75
C ARG A 518 28.98 -4.35 -2.61
N ALA A 519 28.73 -3.21 -1.97
CA ALA A 519 29.70 -2.15 -1.77
C ALA A 519 29.99 -1.97 -0.28
N THR A 520 31.26 -1.82 0.08
CA THR A 520 31.64 -1.32 1.41
C THR A 520 31.42 0.20 1.43
N PRO A 521 30.85 0.78 2.50
CA PRO A 521 30.51 2.20 2.53
C PRO A 521 31.74 3.12 2.53
N ASP A 522 32.90 2.62 2.94
CA ASP A 522 34.21 3.29 2.84
C ASP A 522 34.75 3.39 1.40
N GLY A 523 34.03 2.85 0.40
CA GLY A 523 34.42 2.85 -1.01
C GLY A 523 35.62 1.97 -1.37
N ASN A 524 36.19 1.20 -0.43
CA ASN A 524 37.37 0.37 -0.67
C ASN A 524 37.08 -0.86 -1.55
N SER A 525 35.82 -1.33 -1.61
CA SER A 525 35.44 -2.50 -2.38
C SER A 525 34.00 -2.43 -2.88
N ILE A 526 33.82 -2.68 -4.18
CA ILE A 526 32.52 -2.98 -4.78
C ILE A 526 32.61 -4.26 -5.62
N THR A 527 31.74 -5.22 -5.32
CA THR A 527 31.73 -6.54 -5.97
C THR A 527 30.37 -6.80 -6.62
N LYS A 528 30.39 -7.10 -7.93
CA LYS A 528 29.21 -7.55 -8.66
C LYS A 528 28.85 -8.99 -8.24
N LEU A 529 27.63 -9.18 -7.71
CA LEU A 529 27.16 -10.47 -7.17
C LEU A 529 26.39 -11.32 -8.20
N THR A 530 25.82 -10.69 -9.21
CA THR A 530 24.97 -11.35 -10.22
C THR A 530 25.45 -11.10 -11.65
N ASN A 531 24.90 -11.83 -12.61
CA ASN A 531 25.22 -11.64 -14.04
C ASN A 531 23.97 -11.69 -14.94
N GLY A 532 22.99 -10.87 -14.59
CA GLY A 532 21.71 -10.72 -15.27
C GLY A 532 21.78 -9.95 -16.59
N ALA A 533 22.72 -9.02 -16.75
CA ALA A 533 22.85 -8.22 -17.97
C ALA A 533 23.07 -9.06 -19.24
N THR A 534 23.69 -10.24 -19.12
CA THR A 534 23.92 -11.16 -20.25
C THR A 534 22.61 -11.65 -20.89
N ASP A 535 21.61 -11.92 -20.05
CA ASP A 535 20.34 -12.55 -20.46
C ASP A 535 19.12 -11.61 -20.28
N SER A 536 19.37 -10.33 -19.97
CA SER A 536 18.35 -9.34 -19.60
C SER A 536 17.45 -9.81 -18.45
N ILE A 537 18.06 -10.36 -17.41
CA ILE A 537 17.39 -10.82 -16.19
C ILE A 537 17.70 -9.84 -15.07
N ARG A 538 16.66 -9.26 -14.46
CA ARG A 538 16.80 -8.37 -13.31
C ARG A 538 16.81 -9.17 -12.02
N TYR A 539 17.79 -8.89 -11.16
CA TYR A 539 17.92 -9.43 -9.81
C TYR A 539 17.63 -8.33 -8.78
N ARG A 540 16.74 -8.59 -7.81
CA ARG A 540 16.45 -7.67 -6.69
C ARG A 540 16.34 -8.46 -5.39
N GLN A 541 16.89 -7.95 -4.28
CA GLN A 541 16.83 -8.66 -3.00
C GLN A 541 15.38 -8.91 -2.57
N VAL A 542 15.13 -10.11 -2.03
CA VAL A 542 13.91 -10.43 -1.28
C VAL A 542 14.25 -10.32 0.20
N ARG A 543 13.59 -9.40 0.90
CA ARG A 543 13.63 -9.32 2.36
C ARG A 543 12.79 -10.47 2.92
N LEU A 544 13.42 -11.32 3.73
CA LEU A 544 12.79 -12.49 4.38
C LEU A 544 12.63 -12.31 5.89
N ASP A 545 13.27 -11.28 6.44
CA ASP A 545 13.19 -10.87 7.84
C ASP A 545 12.80 -9.39 7.84
N TYR A 546 11.64 -9.10 8.43
CA TYR A 546 11.10 -7.74 8.54
C TYR A 546 11.21 -7.19 9.97
N GLU A 547 11.69 -7.99 10.92
CA GLU A 547 11.96 -7.56 12.29
C GLU A 547 13.24 -6.71 12.32
N ASN A 548 14.25 -7.14 11.55
CA ASN A 548 15.52 -6.43 11.44
C ASN A 548 15.60 -5.61 10.15
N ASP A 549 16.03 -4.36 10.22
CA ASP A 549 16.24 -3.50 9.04
C ASP A 549 17.52 -3.80 8.25
N PHE A 550 18.36 -4.68 8.79
CA PHE A 550 19.58 -5.16 8.16
C PHE A 550 19.51 -6.66 7.81
N VAL A 551 20.56 -7.15 7.17
CA VAL A 551 20.80 -8.58 6.96
C VAL A 551 22.11 -8.97 7.65
N ASP A 552 22.15 -10.11 8.34
CA ASP A 552 23.40 -10.69 8.85
C ASP A 552 24.44 -10.75 7.73
N GLU A 553 25.63 -10.22 7.98
CA GLU A 553 26.71 -10.03 6.99
C GLU A 553 27.03 -11.34 6.22
N ASN A 554 26.85 -12.48 6.87
CA ASN A 554 27.19 -13.81 6.38
C ASN A 554 25.95 -14.65 6.06
N ALA A 555 24.75 -14.08 6.07
CA ALA A 555 23.53 -14.76 5.68
C ALA A 555 23.47 -15.01 4.15
N PRO A 556 22.85 -16.11 3.70
CA PRO A 556 22.56 -16.27 2.28
C PRO A 556 21.58 -15.19 1.81
N LEU A 557 21.85 -14.57 0.66
CA LEU A 557 20.96 -13.60 0.05
C LEU A 557 19.99 -14.28 -0.90
N TYR A 558 18.75 -13.82 -0.91
CA TYR A 558 17.71 -14.27 -1.81
C TYR A 558 17.35 -13.16 -2.78
N PHE A 559 17.22 -13.49 -4.06
CA PHE A 559 16.90 -12.55 -5.11
C PHE A 559 15.63 -12.96 -5.85
N TYR A 560 14.73 -12.02 -6.04
CA TYR A 560 13.68 -12.09 -7.04
C TYR A 560 14.32 -11.91 -8.41
N ILE A 561 14.00 -12.79 -9.35
CA ILE A 561 14.50 -12.72 -10.72
C ILE A 561 13.36 -12.50 -11.71
N TYR A 562 13.57 -11.58 -12.66
CA TYR A 562 12.59 -11.23 -13.70
C TYR A 562 13.27 -11.06 -15.06
N GLY A 563 12.83 -11.83 -16.06
CA GLY A 563 13.34 -11.70 -17.43
C GLY A 563 12.60 -10.64 -18.24
N ASP A 564 13.31 -9.61 -18.69
CA ASP A 564 12.68 -8.46 -19.37
C ASP A 564 11.99 -8.83 -20.66
N PHE A 565 12.56 -9.75 -21.44
CA PHE A 565 11.99 -10.17 -22.72
C PHE A 565 11.24 -11.50 -22.66
N THR A 566 11.43 -12.29 -21.61
CA THR A 566 10.76 -13.60 -21.46
C THR A 566 9.53 -13.51 -20.57
N LYS A 567 9.46 -12.50 -19.68
CA LYS A 567 8.48 -12.36 -18.59
C LYS A 567 8.47 -13.51 -17.58
N LYS A 568 9.49 -14.37 -17.63
CA LYS A 568 9.74 -15.41 -16.64
C LYS A 568 10.10 -14.80 -15.30
N ARG A 569 9.72 -15.52 -14.25
CA ARG A 569 9.93 -15.09 -12.86
C ARG A 569 10.38 -16.23 -11.98
N GLY A 570 10.97 -15.88 -10.86
CA GLY A 570 11.20 -16.81 -9.77
C GLY A 570 12.23 -16.27 -8.80
N TYR A 571 13.05 -17.15 -8.26
CA TYR A 571 13.99 -16.81 -7.20
C TYR A 571 15.37 -17.42 -7.46
N ALA A 572 16.40 -16.70 -7.02
CA ALA A 572 17.77 -17.17 -6.93
C ALA A 572 18.29 -16.98 -5.51
N ARG A 573 19.34 -17.71 -5.15
CA ARG A 573 20.03 -17.59 -3.87
C ARG A 573 21.52 -17.45 -4.10
N LEU A 574 22.13 -16.50 -3.40
CA LEU A 574 23.57 -16.41 -3.22
C LEU A 574 23.93 -17.10 -1.91
N ASP A 575 24.75 -18.14 -1.96
CA ASP A 575 25.21 -18.80 -0.74
C ASP A 575 26.34 -18.00 -0.04
N ARG A 576 26.72 -18.43 1.17
CA ARG A 576 27.80 -17.82 1.97
C ARG A 576 29.19 -17.84 1.32
N ARG A 577 29.35 -18.42 0.13
CA ARG A 577 30.59 -18.48 -0.64
C ARG A 577 30.46 -17.69 -1.94
N ASP A 578 29.49 -16.78 -1.99
CA ASP A 578 29.12 -15.96 -3.15
C ASP A 578 28.82 -16.80 -4.40
N ARG A 579 28.24 -18.01 -4.23
CA ARG A 579 27.80 -18.83 -5.37
C ARG A 579 26.32 -18.61 -5.62
N LEU A 580 26.03 -17.99 -6.76
CA LEU A 580 24.68 -17.75 -7.22
C LEU A 580 24.05 -19.04 -7.78
N GLN A 581 22.87 -19.38 -7.28
CA GLN A 581 22.08 -20.52 -7.72
C GLN A 581 20.65 -20.07 -8.04
N THR A 582 20.20 -20.29 -9.27
CA THR A 582 18.76 -20.17 -9.60
C THR A 582 17.99 -21.29 -8.92
N LEU A 583 16.98 -20.93 -8.13
CA LEU A 583 16.11 -21.87 -7.42
C LEU A 583 14.86 -22.20 -8.24
N LEU A 584 14.25 -21.17 -8.83
CA LEU A 584 13.02 -21.27 -9.62
C LEU A 584 13.06 -20.21 -10.73
N TYR A 585 12.68 -20.55 -11.96
CA TYR A 585 12.56 -19.59 -13.06
C TYR A 585 11.60 -20.11 -14.14
N GLU A 586 10.33 -19.69 -14.09
CA GLU A 586 9.24 -20.27 -14.86
C GLU A 586 8.45 -19.23 -15.66
N ASP A 587 7.74 -19.70 -16.70
CA ASP A 587 6.75 -18.96 -17.50
C ASP A 587 5.44 -18.77 -16.72
N ARG A 588 5.55 -18.24 -15.50
CA ARG A 588 4.44 -18.04 -14.55
C ARG A 588 4.63 -16.71 -13.83
N GLN A 589 3.55 -16.18 -13.29
CA GLN A 589 3.62 -15.10 -12.33
C GLN A 589 3.92 -15.69 -10.95
N ILE A 590 5.14 -15.46 -10.46
CA ILE A 590 5.62 -15.92 -9.15
C ILE A 590 5.89 -14.70 -8.26
N ARG A 591 5.36 -14.70 -7.03
CA ARG A 591 5.48 -13.61 -6.03
C ARG A 591 5.38 -14.15 -4.59
N TYR A 592 5.49 -13.26 -3.61
CA TYR A 592 5.23 -13.52 -2.19
C TYR A 592 6.04 -14.68 -1.59
N LEU A 593 7.37 -14.65 -1.74
CA LEU A 593 8.22 -15.60 -1.05
C LEU A 593 8.35 -15.22 0.43
N ASN A 594 7.83 -16.08 1.30
CA ASN A 594 8.01 -15.98 2.75
C ASN A 594 8.74 -17.22 3.26
N LYS A 595 9.56 -17.04 4.30
CA LYS A 595 10.26 -18.10 5.02
C LYS A 595 9.57 -18.30 6.38
N ALA A 596 9.60 -19.51 6.91
CA ALA A 596 9.28 -19.74 8.33
C ALA A 596 10.49 -19.35 9.20
N ASP A 597 10.29 -18.67 10.32
CA ASP A 597 11.41 -18.09 11.06
C ASP A 597 12.37 -19.17 11.61
N ASP A 598 11.81 -20.21 12.21
CA ASP A 598 12.53 -21.32 12.84
C ASP A 598 12.92 -22.48 11.89
N ALA A 599 12.56 -22.40 10.59
CA ALA A 599 12.76 -23.51 9.67
C ALA A 599 13.25 -23.10 8.27
N GLY A 600 13.96 -24.01 7.61
CA GLY A 600 14.38 -23.88 6.20
C GLY A 600 13.25 -24.10 5.20
N LYS A 601 12.05 -23.60 5.51
CA LYS A 601 10.78 -23.84 4.84
C LYS A 601 10.23 -22.54 4.28
N PHE A 602 9.65 -22.63 3.09
CA PHE A 602 9.20 -21.46 2.36
C PHE A 602 7.83 -21.70 1.76
N VAL A 603 7.10 -20.59 1.60
CA VAL A 603 5.89 -20.54 0.79
C VAL A 603 6.05 -19.46 -0.27
N TYR A 604 5.54 -19.73 -1.47
CA TYR A 604 5.44 -18.73 -2.53
C TYR A 604 4.12 -18.89 -3.28
N ARG A 605 3.65 -17.81 -3.91
CA ARG A 605 2.45 -17.84 -4.75
C ARG A 605 2.86 -17.94 -6.22
N ALA A 606 2.18 -18.80 -6.96
CA ALA A 606 2.32 -18.90 -8.41
C ALA A 606 0.96 -18.91 -9.11
N GLU A 607 0.90 -18.30 -10.29
CA GLU A 607 -0.27 -18.28 -11.16
C GLU A 607 0.14 -18.20 -12.63
N SER A 608 -0.79 -18.50 -13.52
CA SER A 608 -0.66 -18.22 -14.95
C SER A 608 -1.98 -17.65 -15.49
N ALA A 609 -2.07 -17.33 -16.77
CA ALA A 609 -3.35 -16.95 -17.34
C ALA A 609 -4.40 -18.08 -17.27
N THR A 610 -3.96 -19.34 -17.14
CA THR A 610 -4.84 -20.52 -17.10
C THR A 610 -4.86 -21.25 -15.76
N ASP A 611 -3.90 -20.97 -14.88
CA ASP A 611 -3.85 -21.56 -13.55
C ASP A 611 -4.16 -20.47 -12.54
N SER A 612 -5.19 -20.71 -11.74
CA SER A 612 -5.56 -19.78 -10.69
C SER A 612 -4.41 -19.61 -9.67
N PRO A 613 -4.35 -18.47 -8.96
CA PRO A 613 -3.32 -18.24 -7.98
C PRO A 613 -3.40 -19.18 -6.80
N ASP A 614 -2.29 -19.91 -6.59
CA ASP A 614 -2.15 -20.83 -5.49
C ASP A 614 -0.80 -20.68 -4.79
N PHE A 615 -0.79 -20.99 -3.48
CA PHE A 615 0.42 -21.06 -2.68
C PHE A 615 1.03 -22.45 -2.74
N PHE A 616 2.36 -22.47 -2.82
CA PHE A 616 3.17 -23.67 -2.87
C PHE A 616 4.19 -23.64 -1.75
N TYR A 617 4.32 -24.77 -1.07
CA TYR A 617 5.35 -25.04 -0.08
C TYR A 617 6.59 -25.63 -0.75
N VAL A 618 7.76 -25.18 -0.32
CA VAL A 618 9.05 -25.79 -0.64
C VAL A 618 10.02 -25.79 0.54
N GLU A 619 10.90 -26.79 0.57
CA GLU A 619 12.10 -26.77 1.40
C GLU A 619 13.16 -25.84 0.81
N GLN A 620 14.25 -25.60 1.55
CA GLN A 620 15.38 -24.73 1.15
C GLN A 620 16.02 -25.04 -0.22
N SER A 621 15.79 -26.23 -0.78
CA SER A 621 16.27 -26.62 -2.12
C SER A 621 15.35 -26.20 -3.26
N PHE A 622 14.12 -25.79 -2.97
CA PHE A 622 13.06 -25.43 -3.94
C PHE A 622 12.64 -26.56 -4.89
N ASN A 623 13.06 -27.80 -4.63
CA ASN A 623 12.65 -28.96 -5.40
C ASN A 623 11.28 -29.49 -4.95
N ASN A 624 10.51 -30.02 -5.90
CA ASN A 624 9.23 -30.69 -5.66
C ASN A 624 8.22 -29.83 -4.86
N PRO A 625 7.81 -28.66 -5.40
CA PRO A 625 6.82 -27.80 -4.74
C PRO A 625 5.51 -28.55 -4.46
N ILE A 626 4.92 -28.32 -3.29
CA ILE A 626 3.67 -28.93 -2.85
C ILE A 626 2.59 -27.85 -2.76
N ALA A 627 1.48 -28.01 -3.49
CA ALA A 627 0.37 -27.06 -3.43
C ALA A 627 -0.29 -27.05 -2.03
N LEU A 628 -0.41 -25.85 -1.44
CA LEU A 628 -1.12 -25.61 -0.19
C LEU A 628 -2.57 -25.18 -0.45
N THR A 629 -2.83 -24.49 -1.55
CA THR A 629 -4.17 -24.06 -1.95
C THR A 629 -4.54 -24.67 -3.31
N ASN A 630 -5.84 -24.65 -3.62
CA ASN A 630 -6.37 -25.00 -4.93
C ASN A 630 -7.60 -24.13 -5.17
N THR A 631 -7.38 -22.88 -5.54
CA THR A 631 -8.49 -21.94 -5.74
C THR A 631 -9.16 -22.16 -7.09
N ASN A 632 -10.43 -21.77 -7.20
CA ASN A 632 -11.19 -21.77 -8.45
C ASN A 632 -11.24 -23.10 -9.25
N PRO A 633 -11.36 -24.30 -8.65
CA PRO A 633 -11.40 -25.56 -9.39
C PRO A 633 -12.57 -25.65 -10.38
N GLN A 634 -13.66 -24.91 -10.13
CA GLN A 634 -14.81 -24.81 -11.05
C GLN A 634 -14.44 -24.24 -12.42
N GLN A 635 -13.28 -23.57 -12.56
CA GLN A 635 -12.80 -23.05 -13.84
C GLN A 635 -12.72 -24.12 -14.92
N GLU A 636 -12.44 -25.39 -14.56
CA GLU A 636 -12.37 -26.49 -15.53
C GLU A 636 -13.68 -26.72 -16.31
N GLU A 637 -14.82 -26.30 -15.74
CA GLU A 637 -16.14 -26.39 -16.39
C GLU A 637 -16.34 -25.36 -17.51
N TYR A 638 -15.47 -24.35 -17.60
CA TYR A 638 -15.63 -23.21 -18.50
C TYR A 638 -14.55 -23.17 -19.59
N TYR A 639 -14.89 -22.53 -20.71
CA TYR A 639 -13.87 -22.09 -21.67
C TYR A 639 -12.95 -21.05 -21.00
N TRP A 640 -11.64 -21.18 -21.20
CA TRP A 640 -10.67 -20.34 -20.52
C TRP A 640 -9.46 -20.09 -21.43
N ALA A 641 -9.12 -18.81 -21.62
CA ALA A 641 -8.04 -18.40 -22.51
C ALA A 641 -6.68 -18.36 -21.83
N ASN A 642 -5.66 -18.72 -22.62
CA ASN A 642 -4.27 -18.44 -22.33
C ASN A 642 -3.84 -17.08 -22.91
N ASP A 643 -2.69 -16.58 -22.48
CA ASP A 643 -2.05 -15.39 -23.02
C ASP A 643 -0.78 -15.70 -23.84
N GLU A 644 -0.40 -14.75 -24.69
CA GLU A 644 0.86 -14.77 -25.44
C GLU A 644 1.58 -13.43 -25.34
N LEU A 645 2.90 -13.48 -25.52
CA LEU A 645 3.75 -12.30 -25.58
C LEU A 645 4.05 -11.93 -27.03
N VAL A 646 3.48 -10.80 -27.48
CA VAL A 646 3.71 -10.25 -28.81
C VAL A 646 4.93 -9.35 -28.75
N THR A 647 5.91 -9.57 -29.63
CA THR A 647 7.09 -8.70 -29.77
C THR A 647 6.99 -7.91 -31.06
N PHE A 648 7.20 -6.60 -30.96
CA PHE A 648 7.14 -5.67 -32.10
C PHE A 648 8.27 -4.65 -32.04
N ARG A 649 8.38 -3.84 -33.08
CA ARG A 649 9.22 -2.63 -33.07
C ARG A 649 8.32 -1.42 -33.26
N ASN A 650 8.52 -0.39 -32.45
CA ASN A 650 7.86 0.89 -32.68
C ASN A 650 8.47 1.61 -33.90
N GLU A 651 7.89 2.74 -34.29
CA GLU A 651 8.37 3.52 -35.44
C GLU A 651 9.81 4.02 -35.30
N ARG A 652 10.31 4.10 -34.05
CA ARG A 652 11.69 4.49 -33.71
C ARG A 652 12.67 3.30 -33.73
N GLY A 653 12.20 2.09 -34.04
CA GLY A 653 13.00 0.88 -34.10
C GLY A 653 13.27 0.21 -32.75
N GLN A 654 12.73 0.73 -31.65
CA GLN A 654 12.87 0.15 -30.30
C GLN A 654 12.09 -1.16 -30.24
N LYS A 655 12.68 -2.20 -29.68
CA LYS A 655 12.04 -3.52 -29.50
C LYS A 655 11.15 -3.46 -28.25
N LEU A 656 9.85 -3.61 -28.44
CA LEU A 656 8.83 -3.57 -27.39
C LEU A 656 8.02 -4.87 -27.38
N GLN A 657 7.19 -5.01 -26.34
CA GLN A 657 6.36 -6.19 -26.14
C GLN A 657 4.93 -5.80 -25.77
N GLY A 658 4.00 -6.73 -25.91
CA GLY A 658 2.63 -6.60 -25.45
C GLY A 658 2.07 -7.95 -25.06
N ARG A 659 1.19 -7.97 -24.06
CA ARG A 659 0.46 -9.17 -23.66
C ARG A 659 -0.82 -9.28 -24.49
N LEU A 660 -1.06 -10.41 -25.13
CA LEU A 660 -2.31 -10.70 -25.85
C LEU A 660 -3.03 -11.87 -25.16
N LEU A 661 -4.18 -11.61 -24.58
CA LEU A 661 -5.08 -12.63 -24.03
C LEU A 661 -6.10 -13.03 -25.11
N TYR A 662 -6.26 -14.34 -25.31
CA TYR A 662 -7.15 -14.88 -26.34
C TYR A 662 -8.64 -14.82 -25.94
N PRO A 663 -9.57 -14.95 -26.91
CA PRO A 663 -10.94 -15.35 -26.63
C PRO A 663 -10.99 -16.71 -25.91
N ALA A 664 -11.85 -16.86 -24.91
CA ALA A 664 -11.92 -18.07 -24.08
C ALA A 664 -12.24 -19.34 -24.90
N ASN A 665 -13.11 -19.22 -25.90
CA ASN A 665 -13.47 -20.28 -26.83
C ASN A 665 -12.93 -19.97 -28.24
N TYR A 666 -11.60 -19.78 -28.32
CA TYR A 666 -10.92 -19.42 -29.56
C TYR A 666 -10.99 -20.54 -30.61
N ASP A 667 -11.33 -20.17 -31.84
CA ASP A 667 -11.42 -21.02 -33.03
C ASP A 667 -10.53 -20.41 -34.11
N PRO A 668 -9.43 -21.08 -34.53
CA PRO A 668 -8.49 -20.53 -35.48
C PRO A 668 -9.06 -20.32 -36.90
N ASP A 669 -10.24 -20.87 -37.20
CA ASP A 669 -10.93 -20.66 -38.48
C ASP A 669 -11.81 -19.39 -38.49
N LYS A 670 -11.86 -18.64 -37.37
CA LYS A 670 -12.65 -17.40 -37.23
C LYS A 670 -11.75 -16.20 -36.95
N GLN A 671 -12.23 -15.02 -37.36
CA GLN A 671 -11.66 -13.74 -36.93
C GLN A 671 -12.49 -13.18 -35.77
N TYR A 672 -11.81 -12.57 -34.81
CA TYR A 672 -12.41 -12.05 -33.59
C TYR A 672 -12.19 -10.53 -33.46
N PRO A 673 -13.09 -9.81 -32.76
CA PRO A 673 -12.82 -8.44 -32.34
C PRO A 673 -11.68 -8.40 -31.30
N MET A 674 -11.00 -7.26 -31.20
CA MET A 674 -9.93 -7.05 -30.22
C MET A 674 -10.13 -5.74 -29.46
N ILE A 675 -9.97 -5.76 -28.14
CA ILE A 675 -9.90 -4.57 -27.29
C ILE A 675 -8.45 -4.36 -26.88
N THR A 676 -7.89 -3.20 -27.20
CA THR A 676 -6.56 -2.78 -26.77
C THR A 676 -6.68 -1.93 -25.51
N TYR A 677 -6.14 -2.40 -24.38
CA TYR A 677 -6.10 -1.65 -23.14
C TYR A 677 -4.70 -1.05 -22.91
N ILE A 678 -4.64 0.27 -22.68
CA ILE A 678 -3.37 1.01 -22.60
C ILE A 678 -3.23 1.81 -21.31
N TYR A 679 -1.98 2.03 -20.90
CA TYR A 679 -1.62 2.97 -19.84
C TYR A 679 -0.16 3.43 -19.96
N GLU A 680 0.80 2.53 -19.69
CA GLU A 680 2.23 2.75 -19.95
C GLU A 680 2.88 1.45 -20.44
N ARG A 681 3.72 0.80 -19.62
CA ARG A 681 4.15 -0.58 -19.86
C ARG A 681 3.11 -1.53 -19.29
N ARG A 682 2.74 -2.58 -20.03
CA ARG A 682 1.72 -3.57 -19.62
C ARG A 682 2.10 -5.01 -19.94
N SER A 683 3.13 -5.26 -20.74
CA SER A 683 3.61 -6.61 -21.04
C SER A 683 4.11 -7.33 -19.79
N GLN A 684 4.45 -6.60 -18.73
CA GLN A 684 4.76 -7.20 -17.43
C GLN A 684 3.56 -7.88 -16.77
N ASP A 685 2.32 -7.68 -17.21
CA ASP A 685 1.17 -8.43 -16.70
C ASP A 685 1.05 -9.84 -17.33
N MET A 686 2.02 -10.24 -18.17
CA MET A 686 2.08 -11.59 -18.72
C MET A 686 2.02 -12.64 -17.60
N HIS A 687 1.20 -13.67 -17.82
CA HIS A 687 0.86 -14.74 -16.86
C HIS A 687 -0.05 -14.32 -15.69
N SER A 688 -0.49 -13.06 -15.57
CA SER A 688 -1.40 -12.70 -14.48
C SER A 688 -2.76 -13.38 -14.64
N TYR A 689 -3.27 -13.99 -13.58
CA TYR A 689 -4.63 -14.48 -13.52
C TYR A 689 -5.60 -13.35 -13.15
N THR A 690 -6.71 -13.23 -13.87
CA THR A 690 -7.76 -12.24 -13.57
C THR A 690 -9.04 -12.95 -13.20
N VAL A 691 -9.49 -12.73 -11.97
CA VAL A 691 -10.81 -13.19 -11.50
C VAL A 691 -11.92 -12.42 -12.23
N PRO A 692 -12.90 -13.10 -12.86
CA PRO A 692 -14.03 -12.45 -13.49
C PRO A 692 -14.88 -11.72 -12.45
N THR A 693 -15.38 -10.53 -12.80
CA THR A 693 -16.28 -9.76 -11.93
C THR A 693 -17.11 -8.79 -12.76
N ARG A 694 -18.29 -8.43 -12.24
CA ARG A 694 -19.17 -7.41 -12.82
C ARG A 694 -18.77 -5.99 -12.43
N ARG A 695 -17.96 -5.83 -11.38
CA ARG A 695 -17.64 -4.54 -10.76
C ARG A 695 -16.48 -3.78 -11.43
N SER A 696 -15.69 -4.46 -12.28
CA SER A 696 -14.52 -3.83 -12.91
C SER A 696 -14.77 -3.58 -14.40
N PRO A 697 -14.71 -2.31 -14.87
CA PRO A 697 -14.96 -1.97 -16.28
C PRO A 697 -13.89 -2.47 -17.24
N TYR A 698 -12.69 -2.75 -16.73
CA TYR A 698 -11.54 -3.22 -17.52
C TYR A 698 -11.16 -4.67 -17.15
N ASN A 699 -12.15 -5.51 -16.82
CA ASN A 699 -11.90 -6.91 -16.51
C ASN A 699 -11.56 -7.72 -17.78
N PHE A 700 -10.27 -7.99 -18.00
CA PHE A 700 -9.81 -8.68 -19.21
C PHE A 700 -10.37 -10.09 -19.35
N ARG A 701 -10.68 -10.77 -18.23
CA ARG A 701 -11.29 -12.09 -18.26
C ARG A 701 -12.71 -12.06 -18.79
N ARG A 702 -13.51 -11.06 -18.41
CA ARG A 702 -14.84 -10.80 -18.98
C ARG A 702 -14.78 -10.53 -20.48
N PHE A 703 -13.85 -9.69 -20.94
CA PHE A 703 -13.66 -9.48 -22.38
C PHE A 703 -13.32 -10.79 -23.12
N SER A 704 -12.38 -11.58 -22.57
CA SER A 704 -11.99 -12.87 -23.12
C SER A 704 -13.16 -13.87 -23.18
N SER A 705 -13.96 -14.02 -22.10
CA SER A 705 -15.12 -14.93 -22.07
C SER A 705 -16.20 -14.56 -23.08
N GLU A 706 -16.25 -13.29 -23.45
CA GLU A 706 -17.20 -12.73 -24.40
C GLU A 706 -16.69 -12.66 -25.83
N GLY A 707 -15.57 -13.30 -26.12
CA GLY A 707 -15.09 -13.48 -27.50
C GLY A 707 -14.19 -12.36 -28.00
N TYR A 708 -13.57 -11.57 -27.12
CA TYR A 708 -12.57 -10.58 -27.52
C TYR A 708 -11.15 -11.12 -27.34
N PHE A 709 -10.26 -10.77 -28.27
CA PHE A 709 -8.85 -10.64 -27.92
C PHE A 709 -8.67 -9.42 -27.02
N VAL A 710 -7.79 -9.50 -26.02
CA VAL A 710 -7.42 -8.35 -25.18
C VAL A 710 -5.94 -8.11 -25.31
N PHE A 711 -5.55 -6.97 -25.86
CA PHE A 711 -4.16 -6.62 -26.10
C PHE A 711 -3.68 -5.50 -25.18
N GLN A 712 -2.52 -5.68 -24.57
CA GLN A 712 -1.92 -4.77 -23.61
C GLN A 712 -0.47 -4.47 -24.03
N PRO A 713 -0.24 -3.52 -24.96
CA PRO A 713 1.10 -3.17 -25.44
C PRO A 713 1.88 -2.31 -24.44
N ASP A 714 3.21 -2.38 -24.51
CA ASP A 714 4.10 -1.42 -23.86
C ASP A 714 4.19 -0.12 -24.65
N ILE A 715 4.18 1.00 -23.91
CA ILE A 715 4.42 2.35 -24.43
C ILE A 715 5.76 2.87 -23.90
N THR A 716 6.53 3.49 -24.77
CA THR A 716 7.76 4.22 -24.44
C THR A 716 7.64 5.67 -24.84
N TYR A 717 8.30 6.56 -24.12
CA TYR A 717 8.09 8.01 -24.23
C TYR A 717 9.34 8.78 -24.66
N GLU A 718 9.10 9.93 -25.28
CA GLU A 718 10.05 11.02 -25.43
C GLU A 718 9.56 12.23 -24.63
N LEU A 719 10.49 13.07 -24.17
CA LEU A 719 10.15 14.33 -23.50
C LEU A 719 9.36 15.23 -24.45
N ARG A 720 8.39 15.96 -23.88
CA ARG A 720 7.52 16.94 -24.55
C ARG A 720 6.63 16.36 -25.65
N ASP A 721 6.56 15.03 -25.78
CA ASP A 721 5.75 14.37 -26.80
C ASP A 721 5.07 13.07 -26.31
N PRO A 722 4.40 13.10 -25.14
CA PRO A 722 3.74 11.91 -24.59
C PRO A 722 2.65 11.33 -25.51
N GLY A 723 1.88 12.17 -26.20
CA GLY A 723 0.76 11.77 -27.05
C GLY A 723 1.22 11.00 -28.29
N MET A 724 2.14 11.58 -29.08
CA MET A 724 2.67 10.88 -30.26
C MET A 724 3.55 9.70 -29.89
N SER A 725 4.20 9.71 -28.72
CA SER A 725 4.89 8.53 -28.20
C SER A 725 3.94 7.36 -27.95
N ALA A 726 2.71 7.63 -27.47
CA ALA A 726 1.66 6.63 -27.36
C ALA A 726 1.22 6.11 -28.74
N VAL A 727 0.99 7.00 -29.73
CA VAL A 727 0.67 6.62 -31.11
C VAL A 727 1.75 5.72 -31.71
N ALA A 728 3.01 6.17 -31.66
CA ALA A 728 4.17 5.47 -32.22
C ALA A 728 4.42 4.10 -31.57
N SER A 729 3.92 3.88 -30.35
CA SER A 729 4.01 2.59 -29.66
C SER A 729 2.80 1.70 -29.95
N VAL A 730 1.58 2.22 -29.81
CA VAL A 730 0.33 1.44 -29.87
C VAL A 730 -0.02 1.02 -31.30
N VAL A 731 0.11 1.92 -32.28
CA VAL A 731 -0.30 1.62 -33.66
C VAL A 731 0.53 0.47 -34.25
N PRO A 732 1.88 0.48 -34.22
CA PRO A 732 2.67 -0.67 -34.70
C PRO A 732 2.44 -1.95 -33.90
N ALA A 733 2.09 -1.84 -32.61
CA ALA A 733 1.79 -2.99 -31.77
C ALA A 733 0.50 -3.70 -32.23
N VAL A 734 -0.57 -2.92 -32.49
CA VAL A 734 -1.84 -3.45 -33.00
C VAL A 734 -1.68 -4.00 -34.41
N GLU A 735 -0.97 -3.30 -35.30
CA GLU A 735 -0.65 -3.80 -36.65
C GLU A 735 0.09 -5.14 -36.57
N LYS A 736 1.00 -5.31 -35.60
CA LYS A 736 1.71 -6.57 -35.41
C LYS A 736 0.78 -7.73 -35.05
N VAL A 737 -0.27 -7.49 -34.26
CA VAL A 737 -1.27 -8.51 -33.95
C VAL A 737 -2.14 -8.83 -35.18
N LEU A 738 -2.50 -7.82 -35.98
CA LEU A 738 -3.28 -8.01 -37.21
C LEU A 738 -2.59 -8.89 -38.26
N GLU A 739 -1.25 -8.90 -38.32
CA GLU A 739 -0.48 -9.80 -39.18
C GLU A 739 -0.78 -11.30 -38.95
N SER A 740 -1.29 -11.66 -37.78
CA SER A 740 -1.67 -13.05 -37.47
C SER A 740 -2.88 -13.54 -38.29
N GLY A 741 -3.72 -12.62 -38.78
CA GLY A 741 -5.00 -12.93 -39.42
C GLY A 741 -6.13 -13.33 -38.46
N MET A 742 -5.87 -13.45 -37.16
CA MET A 742 -6.84 -13.90 -36.14
C MET A 742 -7.82 -12.78 -35.71
N VAL A 743 -7.42 -11.52 -35.91
CA VAL A 743 -8.18 -10.34 -35.51
C VAL A 743 -8.78 -9.67 -36.75
N ASP A 744 -10.04 -9.26 -36.63
CA ASP A 744 -10.74 -8.48 -37.66
C ASP A 744 -10.38 -6.99 -37.53
N ARG A 745 -9.77 -6.42 -38.58
CA ARG A 745 -9.32 -5.02 -38.60
C ARG A 745 -10.47 -4.03 -38.42
N GLU A 746 -11.69 -4.40 -38.83
CA GLU A 746 -12.87 -3.54 -38.73
C GLU A 746 -13.54 -3.62 -37.34
N LYS A 747 -12.90 -4.30 -36.38
CA LYS A 747 -13.44 -4.56 -35.04
C LYS A 747 -12.40 -4.34 -33.94
N LEU A 748 -11.75 -3.18 -33.97
CA LEU A 748 -10.72 -2.78 -33.02
C LEU A 748 -11.22 -1.74 -32.02
N GLY A 749 -11.20 -2.10 -30.74
CA GLY A 749 -11.48 -1.21 -29.61
C GLY A 749 -10.20 -0.67 -28.96
N LEU A 750 -10.26 0.56 -28.46
CA LEU A 750 -9.23 1.16 -27.59
C LEU A 750 -9.83 1.51 -26.23
N THR A 751 -9.11 1.24 -25.15
CA THR A 751 -9.59 1.52 -23.78
C THR A 751 -8.46 1.96 -22.87
N GLY A 752 -8.74 2.94 -22.01
CA GLY A 752 -7.81 3.41 -20.99
C GLY A 752 -8.51 4.20 -19.89
N HIS A 753 -7.80 4.40 -18.77
CA HIS A 753 -8.27 5.18 -17.63
C HIS A 753 -7.18 6.18 -17.20
N SER A 754 -7.56 7.35 -16.70
CA SER A 754 -6.60 8.37 -16.22
C SER A 754 -5.60 8.75 -17.32
N TRP A 755 -4.29 8.62 -17.08
CA TRP A 755 -3.25 8.79 -18.12
C TRP A 755 -3.48 7.91 -19.38
N GLY A 756 -3.96 6.68 -19.22
CA GLY A 756 -4.35 5.83 -20.35
C GLY A 756 -5.58 6.34 -21.10
N ALA A 757 -6.48 7.08 -20.44
CA ALA A 757 -7.63 7.74 -21.06
C ALA A 757 -7.22 9.01 -21.82
N TYR A 758 -6.25 9.78 -21.30
CA TYR A 758 -5.54 10.80 -22.07
C TYR A 758 -5.01 10.23 -23.38
N GLN A 759 -4.23 9.14 -23.31
CA GLN A 759 -3.68 8.49 -24.50
C GLN A 759 -4.76 7.96 -25.44
N THR A 760 -5.82 7.36 -24.89
CA THR A 760 -6.95 6.83 -25.68
C THR A 760 -7.61 7.94 -26.48
N SER A 761 -7.95 9.05 -25.81
CA SER A 761 -8.57 10.22 -26.45
C SER A 761 -7.62 10.93 -27.42
N PHE A 762 -6.30 10.89 -27.20
CA PHE A 762 -5.31 11.43 -28.12
C PHE A 762 -5.15 10.55 -29.37
N ILE A 763 -4.92 9.24 -29.21
CA ILE A 763 -4.60 8.31 -30.31
C ILE A 763 -5.69 8.32 -31.39
N ILE A 764 -6.97 8.32 -30.99
CA ILE A 764 -8.10 8.32 -31.95
C ILE A 764 -8.17 9.60 -32.80
N THR A 765 -7.44 10.66 -32.43
CA THR A 765 -7.34 11.88 -33.26
C THR A 765 -6.24 11.78 -34.32
N GLN A 766 -5.35 10.81 -34.20
CA GLN A 766 -4.15 10.64 -35.02
C GLN A 766 -4.26 9.46 -36.00
N THR A 767 -5.22 8.55 -35.79
CA THR A 767 -5.42 7.37 -36.63
C THR A 767 -6.90 6.98 -36.72
N ASP A 768 -7.29 6.35 -37.83
CA ASP A 768 -8.60 5.74 -38.08
C ASP A 768 -8.63 4.23 -37.76
N LEU A 769 -7.56 3.70 -37.15
CA LEU A 769 -7.40 2.27 -36.85
C LEU A 769 -8.47 1.70 -35.92
N PHE A 770 -9.07 2.51 -35.04
CA PHE A 770 -9.99 2.03 -34.00
C PHE A 770 -11.45 2.35 -34.32
N ASN A 771 -12.33 1.36 -34.14
CA ASN A 771 -13.77 1.45 -34.40
C ASN A 771 -14.59 1.77 -33.14
N SER A 772 -13.99 1.69 -31.96
CA SER A 772 -14.61 2.01 -30.67
C SER A 772 -13.56 2.50 -29.67
N ALA A 773 -13.89 3.51 -28.86
CA ALA A 773 -13.03 3.99 -27.78
C ALA A 773 -13.78 4.17 -26.46
N VAL A 774 -13.15 3.78 -25.34
CA VAL A 774 -13.62 4.01 -23.96
C VAL A 774 -12.52 4.65 -23.15
N ALA A 775 -12.77 5.83 -22.58
CA ALA A 775 -11.80 6.62 -21.83
C ALA A 775 -12.39 7.04 -20.48
N GLY A 776 -12.00 6.40 -19.38
CA GLY A 776 -12.43 6.80 -18.03
C GLY A 776 -11.53 7.89 -17.45
N ALA A 777 -12.10 9.01 -17.01
CA ALA A 777 -11.40 10.19 -16.50
C ALA A 777 -10.22 10.69 -17.38
N PRO A 778 -10.42 11.00 -18.68
CA PRO A 778 -9.36 11.51 -19.56
C PRO A 778 -8.93 12.94 -19.21
N LEU A 779 -7.62 13.18 -19.19
CA LEU A 779 -7.03 14.51 -19.28
C LEU A 779 -7.09 14.94 -20.76
N THR A 780 -7.76 16.05 -21.10
CA THR A 780 -8.08 16.40 -22.51
C THR A 780 -7.46 17.72 -22.96
N ASN A 781 -7.24 18.64 -22.04
CA ASN A 781 -6.63 19.94 -22.25
C ASN A 781 -5.44 20.09 -21.28
N MET A 782 -4.23 19.82 -21.79
CA MET A 782 -3.02 19.80 -20.98
C MET A 782 -2.72 21.16 -20.33
N VAL A 783 -3.17 22.27 -20.94
CA VAL A 783 -2.95 23.63 -20.40
C VAL A 783 -3.82 23.89 -19.18
N SER A 784 -5.13 23.62 -19.25
CA SER A 784 -6.00 23.81 -18.08
C SER A 784 -5.71 22.77 -16.99
N MET A 785 -5.42 21.54 -17.38
CA MET A 785 -5.09 20.47 -16.44
C MET A 785 -3.79 20.76 -15.68
N TYR A 786 -2.76 21.32 -16.33
CA TYR A 786 -1.53 21.74 -15.65
C TYR A 786 -1.79 22.70 -14.48
N ASN A 787 -2.74 23.63 -14.63
CA ASN A 787 -3.06 24.63 -13.61
C ASN A 787 -4.17 24.16 -12.64
N SER A 788 -4.61 22.92 -12.76
CA SER A 788 -5.58 22.30 -11.85
C SER A 788 -4.90 21.87 -10.55
N ILE A 789 -5.72 21.42 -9.62
CA ILE A 789 -5.32 20.90 -8.31
C ILE A 789 -5.63 19.41 -8.29
N TYR A 790 -4.62 18.64 -7.89
CA TYR A 790 -4.79 17.26 -7.48
C TYR A 790 -5.39 17.25 -6.06
N TRP A 791 -6.71 17.45 -5.97
CA TRP A 791 -7.45 17.63 -4.70
C TRP A 791 -7.24 16.52 -3.68
N ASN A 792 -7.00 15.27 -4.12
CA ASN A 792 -6.76 14.15 -3.21
C ASN A 792 -5.50 14.35 -2.34
N ALA A 793 -4.49 15.06 -2.84
CA ALA A 793 -3.26 15.40 -2.10
C ALA A 793 -3.12 16.89 -1.78
N GLY A 794 -4.00 17.74 -2.34
CA GLY A 794 -4.00 19.18 -2.19
C GLY A 794 -2.88 19.90 -2.95
N ILE A 795 -2.15 19.21 -3.83
CA ILE A 795 -1.01 19.77 -4.58
C ILE A 795 -1.42 20.24 -5.98
N THR A 796 -0.60 21.07 -6.62
CA THR A 796 -0.80 21.43 -8.02
C THR A 796 -0.53 20.25 -8.96
N ASP A 797 -1.28 20.19 -10.06
CA ASP A 797 -1.01 19.24 -11.14
C ASP A 797 0.28 19.57 -11.93
N ALA A 798 0.91 20.74 -11.76
CA ALA A 798 2.16 21.09 -12.45
C ALA A 798 3.23 19.98 -12.32
N ASN A 799 3.37 19.38 -11.13
CA ASN A 799 4.33 18.32 -10.85
C ASN A 799 4.11 17.07 -11.73
N ILE A 800 2.84 16.69 -12.01
CA ILE A 800 2.59 15.53 -12.88
C ILE A 800 3.06 15.82 -14.32
N PHE A 801 3.00 17.08 -14.76
CA PHE A 801 3.46 17.49 -16.07
C PHE A 801 4.97 17.63 -16.17
N GLU A 802 5.61 18.30 -15.21
CA GLU A 802 7.02 18.64 -15.30
C GLU A 802 7.94 17.45 -14.99
N THR A 803 7.70 16.75 -13.88
CA THR A 803 8.63 15.74 -13.36
C THR A 803 8.09 14.30 -13.40
N SER A 804 6.89 14.09 -13.95
CA SER A 804 6.23 12.78 -13.99
C SER A 804 5.62 12.44 -15.38
N GLN A 805 4.38 11.94 -15.43
CA GLN A 805 3.77 11.33 -16.62
C GLN A 805 3.57 12.31 -17.79
N GLY A 806 3.36 13.61 -17.56
CA GLY A 806 3.20 14.58 -18.64
C GLY A 806 4.50 14.85 -19.43
N ARG A 807 5.66 14.74 -18.78
CA ARG A 807 6.99 14.79 -19.41
C ARG A 807 7.29 16.11 -20.12
N PHE A 808 6.75 17.22 -19.62
CA PHE A 808 6.99 18.58 -20.11
C PHE A 808 7.89 19.32 -19.10
N PRO A 809 9.23 19.24 -19.21
CA PRO A 809 10.14 19.86 -18.22
C PRO A 809 10.05 21.38 -18.12
N ASP A 810 9.31 22.04 -19.02
CA ASP A 810 9.09 23.48 -18.98
C ASP A 810 7.59 23.74 -18.77
N PRO A 811 7.22 24.81 -18.04
CA PRO A 811 5.83 25.19 -17.85
C PRO A 811 5.17 25.58 -19.18
N TRP A 812 3.83 25.50 -19.23
CA TRP A 812 3.08 25.65 -20.48
C TRP A 812 3.28 26.97 -21.21
N TRP A 813 3.61 28.07 -20.52
CA TRP A 813 3.87 29.37 -21.18
C TRP A 813 5.26 29.45 -21.83
N MET A 814 6.17 28.55 -21.49
CA MET A 814 7.49 28.42 -22.12
C MET A 814 7.46 27.43 -23.30
N ASP A 815 6.58 26.43 -23.27
CA ASP A 815 6.43 25.42 -24.32
C ASP A 815 4.98 25.27 -24.83
N TRP A 816 4.36 26.42 -25.16
CA TRP A 816 2.95 26.53 -25.55
C TRP A 816 2.57 25.54 -26.66
N ASP A 817 3.36 25.48 -27.73
CA ASP A 817 3.05 24.65 -28.89
C ASP A 817 3.01 23.17 -28.51
N LYS A 818 3.90 22.70 -27.63
CA LYS A 818 3.91 21.29 -27.21
C LYS A 818 2.74 20.89 -26.34
N PHE A 819 2.30 21.75 -25.43
CA PHE A 819 1.09 21.53 -24.64
C PHE A 819 -0.16 21.49 -25.51
N ILE A 820 -0.27 22.40 -26.49
CA ILE A 820 -1.38 22.43 -27.45
C ILE A 820 -1.36 21.18 -28.34
N ASP A 821 -0.22 20.86 -28.94
CA ASP A 821 -0.06 19.73 -29.86
C ASP A 821 -0.40 18.40 -29.18
N ASN A 822 -0.06 18.24 -27.90
CA ASN A 822 -0.35 17.04 -27.12
C ASN A 822 -1.72 17.01 -26.46
N SER A 823 -2.54 18.07 -26.56
CA SER A 823 -3.89 18.07 -25.98
C SER A 823 -4.92 17.43 -26.92
N PRO A 824 -5.64 16.37 -26.49
CA PRO A 824 -6.71 15.76 -27.28
C PRO A 824 -7.75 16.76 -27.79
N ILE A 825 -8.13 17.75 -26.98
CA ILE A 825 -9.22 18.67 -27.29
C ILE A 825 -8.98 19.49 -28.57
N PHE A 826 -7.73 19.87 -28.87
CA PHE A 826 -7.39 20.65 -30.07
C PHE A 826 -7.29 19.79 -31.33
N ASN A 827 -7.16 18.47 -31.17
CA ASN A 827 -7.05 17.49 -32.25
C ASN A 827 -8.36 16.75 -32.53
N ILE A 828 -9.36 16.85 -31.64
CA ILE A 828 -10.58 16.03 -31.64
C ILE A 828 -11.44 16.17 -32.92
N LYS A 829 -11.30 17.26 -33.68
CA LYS A 829 -11.99 17.42 -34.98
C LYS A 829 -11.63 16.32 -36.00
N ASN A 830 -10.47 15.68 -35.82
CA ASN A 830 -9.93 14.67 -36.73
C ASN A 830 -10.48 13.26 -36.46
N THR A 831 -11.10 13.01 -35.30
CA THR A 831 -11.63 11.66 -34.99
C THR A 831 -12.99 11.41 -35.62
N GLU A 832 -13.20 10.19 -36.10
CA GLU A 832 -14.53 9.63 -36.42
C GLU A 832 -14.88 8.45 -35.49
N THR A 833 -13.95 8.03 -34.62
CA THR A 833 -14.13 6.90 -33.71
C THR A 833 -15.13 7.28 -32.60
N PRO A 834 -16.21 6.50 -32.41
CA PRO A 834 -17.12 6.68 -31.30
C PRO A 834 -16.39 6.61 -29.95
N LEU A 835 -16.61 7.62 -29.11
CA LEU A 835 -15.96 7.73 -27.80
C LEU A 835 -16.96 7.72 -26.64
N LEU A 836 -16.79 6.77 -25.72
CA LEU A 836 -17.43 6.76 -24.40
C LEU A 836 -16.47 7.33 -23.35
N VAL A 837 -16.93 8.31 -22.58
CA VAL A 837 -16.21 8.88 -21.44
C VAL A 837 -16.96 8.58 -20.15
N GLU A 838 -16.22 8.39 -19.07
CA GLU A 838 -16.76 8.28 -17.72
C GLU A 838 -16.02 9.24 -16.78
N PHE A 839 -16.74 9.82 -15.82
CA PHE A 839 -16.20 10.67 -14.75
C PHE A 839 -17.03 10.55 -13.47
N GLY A 840 -16.36 10.63 -12.31
CA GLY A 840 -16.95 11.07 -11.05
C GLY A 840 -17.01 12.61 -10.97
N THR A 841 -18.01 13.19 -10.32
CA THR A 841 -18.11 14.66 -10.14
C THR A 841 -17.09 15.21 -9.16
N ASP A 842 -16.63 14.37 -8.22
CA ASP A 842 -15.71 14.72 -7.14
C ASP A 842 -14.34 14.05 -7.40
N ASP A 843 -14.00 13.86 -8.68
CA ASP A 843 -12.70 13.33 -9.09
C ASP A 843 -11.58 14.26 -8.61
N GLY A 844 -10.84 13.79 -7.61
CA GLY A 844 -9.76 14.55 -6.98
C GLY A 844 -8.40 14.38 -7.67
N ALA A 845 -8.36 13.71 -8.83
CA ALA A 845 -7.15 13.48 -9.62
C ALA A 845 -7.21 14.09 -11.03
N VAL A 846 -8.38 14.09 -11.68
CA VAL A 846 -8.62 14.74 -12.98
C VAL A 846 -9.84 15.62 -12.88
N ASP A 847 -9.69 16.92 -13.11
CA ASP A 847 -10.80 17.88 -13.04
C ASP A 847 -11.96 17.45 -13.95
N PHE A 848 -13.15 17.26 -13.35
CA PHE A 848 -14.39 16.90 -14.05
C PHE A 848 -14.70 17.83 -15.25
N ASN A 849 -14.29 19.10 -15.19
CA ASN A 849 -14.46 20.05 -16.28
C ASN A 849 -13.69 19.67 -17.56
N GLN A 850 -12.64 18.83 -17.48
CA GLN A 850 -11.99 18.23 -18.65
C GLN A 850 -13.00 17.41 -19.48
N GLY A 851 -13.90 16.68 -18.82
CA GLY A 851 -14.99 15.95 -19.45
C GLY A 851 -16.07 16.86 -20.00
N VAL A 852 -16.45 17.91 -19.26
CA VAL A 852 -17.47 18.89 -19.69
C VAL A 852 -17.04 19.67 -20.94
N GLU A 853 -15.78 20.10 -21.00
CA GLU A 853 -15.17 20.75 -22.17
C GLU A 853 -15.22 19.83 -23.39
N LEU A 854 -14.80 18.57 -23.22
CA LEU A 854 -14.81 17.57 -24.29
C LEU A 854 -16.24 17.27 -24.78
N TYR A 855 -17.19 17.05 -23.87
CA TYR A 855 -18.60 16.81 -24.21
C TYR A 855 -19.18 17.95 -25.05
N THR A 856 -19.00 19.19 -24.60
CA THR A 856 -19.55 20.36 -25.30
C THR A 856 -18.93 20.54 -26.67
N THR A 857 -17.63 20.25 -26.81
CA THR A 857 -16.91 20.31 -28.08
C THR A 857 -17.39 19.24 -29.06
N MET A 858 -17.42 17.97 -28.62
CA MET A 858 -17.87 16.84 -29.44
C MET A 858 -19.33 17.00 -29.88
N ARG A 859 -20.19 17.45 -28.97
CA ARG A 859 -21.60 17.73 -29.28
C ARG A 859 -21.75 18.81 -30.34
N ARG A 860 -20.98 19.90 -30.28
CA ARG A 860 -21.02 20.98 -31.30
C ARG A 860 -20.49 20.52 -32.65
N MET A 861 -19.59 19.55 -32.67
CA MET A 861 -19.06 18.94 -33.88
C MET A 861 -19.96 17.81 -34.43
N GLU A 862 -21.04 17.46 -33.73
CA GLU A 862 -21.94 16.36 -34.08
C GLU A 862 -21.22 15.01 -34.22
N LYS A 863 -20.21 14.78 -33.37
CA LYS A 863 -19.42 13.54 -33.33
C LYS A 863 -20.04 12.51 -32.39
N PRO A 864 -19.94 11.18 -32.67
CA PRO A 864 -20.48 10.15 -31.78
C PRO A 864 -19.75 10.14 -30.43
N PHE A 865 -20.47 10.55 -29.38
CA PHE A 865 -19.89 10.73 -28.05
C PHE A 865 -20.96 10.53 -26.97
N VAL A 866 -20.60 9.79 -25.91
CA VAL A 866 -21.40 9.67 -24.68
C VAL A 866 -20.49 9.91 -23.48
N MET A 867 -20.97 10.67 -22.50
CA MET A 867 -20.31 10.84 -21.21
C MET A 867 -21.22 10.33 -20.10
N LEU A 868 -20.70 9.38 -19.32
CA LEU A 868 -21.27 8.90 -18.07
C LEU A 868 -20.74 9.76 -16.94
N VAL A 869 -21.63 10.18 -16.05
CA VAL A 869 -21.28 11.04 -14.90
C VAL A 869 -21.88 10.40 -13.65
N TYR A 870 -21.03 10.10 -12.69
CA TYR A 870 -21.42 9.50 -11.41
C TYR A 870 -21.26 10.53 -10.28
N GLU A 871 -22.39 10.93 -9.70
CA GLU A 871 -22.45 11.98 -8.67
C GLU A 871 -21.78 11.55 -7.36
N GLY A 872 -20.89 12.39 -6.84
CA GLY A 872 -20.15 12.19 -5.59
C GLY A 872 -19.11 11.08 -5.63
N GLU A 873 -18.79 10.54 -6.82
CA GLU A 873 -17.71 9.57 -7.01
C GLU A 873 -16.39 10.30 -7.30
N ASN A 874 -15.28 9.70 -6.88
CA ASN A 874 -13.91 10.20 -7.12
C ASN A 874 -13.35 9.57 -8.42
N HIS A 875 -12.03 9.67 -8.64
CA HIS A 875 -11.30 9.18 -9.80
C HIS A 875 -11.55 7.71 -10.12
N GLY A 876 -11.70 6.88 -9.10
CA GLY A 876 -12.23 5.53 -9.20
C GLY A 876 -13.57 5.43 -8.48
N LEU A 877 -14.54 4.75 -9.09
CA LEU A 877 -15.86 4.55 -8.51
C LEU A 877 -15.77 3.64 -7.26
N ALA A 878 -16.27 4.11 -6.14
CA ALA A 878 -16.30 3.40 -4.86
C ALA A 878 -17.60 2.61 -4.66
N ARG A 879 -18.77 3.18 -5.05
CA ARG A 879 -20.05 2.49 -4.85
C ARG A 879 -20.21 1.31 -5.82
N GLU A 880 -20.67 0.19 -5.29
CA GLU A 880 -20.78 -1.05 -6.03
C GLU A 880 -21.74 -0.95 -7.22
N GLU A 881 -22.89 -0.27 -7.05
CA GLU A 881 -23.86 -0.07 -8.10
C GLU A 881 -23.30 0.75 -9.28
N ASN A 882 -22.47 1.75 -8.99
CA ASN A 882 -21.83 2.60 -10.00
C ASN A 882 -20.71 1.84 -10.72
N GLN A 883 -19.92 1.05 -9.99
CA GLN A 883 -18.94 0.13 -10.54
C GLN A 883 -19.57 -0.86 -11.55
N ILE A 884 -20.70 -1.48 -11.18
CA ILE A 884 -21.43 -2.43 -12.04
C ILE A 884 -22.05 -1.73 -13.26
N ASP A 885 -22.67 -0.56 -13.07
CA ASP A 885 -23.28 0.21 -14.17
C ASP A 885 -22.21 0.62 -15.19
N TYR A 886 -21.09 1.19 -14.74
CA TYR A 886 -20.02 1.62 -15.64
C TYR A 886 -19.43 0.43 -16.41
N ALA A 887 -19.09 -0.64 -15.70
CA ALA A 887 -18.54 -1.84 -16.32
C ALA A 887 -19.49 -2.45 -17.35
N THR A 888 -20.79 -2.40 -17.10
CA THR A 888 -21.81 -2.87 -18.03
C THR A 888 -21.92 -1.98 -19.26
N ARG A 889 -21.94 -0.66 -19.09
CA ARG A 889 -22.05 0.29 -20.21
C ARG A 889 -20.81 0.31 -21.09
N ALA A 890 -19.61 0.27 -20.51
CA ALA A 890 -18.36 0.17 -21.25
C ALA A 890 -18.31 -1.11 -22.10
N PHE A 891 -18.84 -2.21 -21.57
CA PHE A 891 -18.93 -3.47 -22.28
C PHE A 891 -19.95 -3.42 -23.45
N GLN A 892 -21.17 -2.94 -23.18
CA GLN A 892 -22.22 -2.75 -24.19
C GLN A 892 -21.80 -1.81 -25.33
N TRP A 893 -20.99 -0.80 -25.00
CA TRP A 893 -20.43 0.12 -25.99
C TRP A 893 -19.55 -0.61 -27.01
N HIS A 894 -18.61 -1.43 -26.53
CA HIS A 894 -17.77 -2.25 -27.41
C HIS A 894 -18.58 -3.30 -28.17
N ASP A 895 -19.53 -3.98 -27.54
CA ASP A 895 -20.39 -4.96 -28.25
C ASP A 895 -21.15 -4.32 -29.41
N HIS A 896 -21.70 -3.12 -29.22
CA HIS A 896 -22.39 -2.42 -30.29
C HIS A 896 -21.47 -2.15 -31.50
N TYR A 897 -20.31 -1.52 -31.26
CA TYR A 897 -19.43 -1.06 -32.35
C TYR A 897 -18.55 -2.17 -32.94
N LEU A 898 -18.19 -3.19 -32.15
CA LEU A 898 -17.24 -4.23 -32.57
C LEU A 898 -17.95 -5.53 -32.97
N LYS A 899 -19.10 -5.86 -32.39
CA LYS A 899 -19.87 -7.06 -32.75
C LYS A 899 -21.13 -6.76 -33.56
N GLY A 900 -21.53 -5.49 -33.65
CA GLY A 900 -22.76 -5.10 -34.34
C GLY A 900 -24.03 -5.46 -33.57
N GLU A 901 -23.93 -5.61 -32.25
CA GLU A 901 -25.11 -5.81 -31.39
C GLU A 901 -26.03 -4.58 -31.43
N GLU A 902 -27.31 -4.77 -31.12
CA GLU A 902 -28.25 -3.66 -31.12
C GLU A 902 -27.87 -2.64 -30.05
N ALA A 903 -27.62 -1.39 -30.45
CA ALA A 903 -27.28 -0.32 -29.50
C ALA A 903 -28.40 -0.16 -28.46
N PRO A 904 -28.09 -0.24 -27.15
CA PRO A 904 -29.01 0.13 -26.09
C PRO A 904 -29.48 1.58 -26.25
N ASP A 905 -30.66 1.89 -25.73
CA ASP A 905 -31.27 3.22 -25.86
C ASP A 905 -30.36 4.32 -25.33
N TRP A 906 -29.58 4.09 -24.27
CA TRP A 906 -28.67 5.09 -23.71
C TRP A 906 -27.51 5.50 -24.64
N ILE A 907 -27.17 4.67 -25.63
CA ILE A 907 -26.18 4.99 -26.68
C ILE A 907 -26.82 5.90 -27.75
N LYS A 908 -28.08 5.62 -28.10
CA LYS A 908 -28.83 6.32 -29.16
C LYS A 908 -29.42 7.64 -28.67
N GLU A 909 -29.93 7.63 -27.45
CA GLU A 909 -30.70 8.68 -26.81
C GLU A 909 -30.09 8.97 -25.42
N GLY A 910 -29.85 10.24 -25.11
CA GLY A 910 -29.41 10.62 -23.76
C GLY A 910 -30.52 10.41 -22.73
N LEU A 911 -30.15 10.10 -21.48
CA LEU A 911 -31.10 9.96 -20.37
C LEU A 911 -31.49 11.33 -19.78
N PRO A 912 -32.77 11.76 -19.87
CA PRO A 912 -33.21 13.05 -19.31
C PRO A 912 -33.00 13.13 -17.80
N TYR A 913 -32.66 14.31 -17.28
CA TYR A 913 -32.39 14.54 -15.85
C TYR A 913 -33.49 14.00 -14.92
N LEU A 914 -34.76 14.24 -15.26
CA LEU A 914 -35.91 13.82 -14.46
C LEU A 914 -36.17 12.30 -14.46
N GLN A 915 -35.48 11.53 -15.30
CA GLN A 915 -35.57 10.07 -15.36
C GLN A 915 -34.40 9.38 -14.64
N ARG A 916 -33.46 10.15 -14.09
CA ARG A 916 -32.33 9.62 -13.33
C ARG A 916 -32.81 9.17 -11.94
N PRO A 917 -32.27 8.08 -11.37
CA PRO A 917 -32.42 7.78 -9.95
C PRO A 917 -31.92 8.97 -9.12
N ALA A 918 -32.64 9.32 -8.06
CA ALA A 918 -32.13 10.31 -7.09
C ALA A 918 -30.99 9.68 -6.29
N MET A 919 -29.95 10.46 -6.04
CA MET A 919 -28.88 10.07 -5.11
C MET A 919 -29.50 9.86 -3.73
N GLN A 920 -29.20 8.74 -3.08
CA GLN A 920 -29.58 8.57 -1.68
C GLN A 920 -28.67 9.49 -0.86
N GLU A 921 -29.24 10.47 -0.16
CA GLU A 921 -28.48 11.32 0.76
C GLU A 921 -28.00 10.43 1.93
N GLU A 922 -26.79 9.87 1.83
CA GLU A 922 -26.06 9.46 3.01
C GLU A 922 -25.67 10.72 3.76
N GLY A 923 -26.23 10.89 4.95
CA GLY A 923 -26.23 12.14 5.70
C GLY A 923 -24.83 12.68 5.97
N ASN A 924 -24.33 13.50 5.06
CA ASN A 924 -23.18 14.36 5.24
C ASN A 924 -23.67 15.72 5.73
N ASN A 925 -24.18 15.76 6.96
CA ASN A 925 -24.40 17.00 7.69
C ASN A 925 -23.25 17.16 8.69
N GLY A 926 -22.21 17.88 8.28
CA GLY A 926 -21.14 18.33 9.16
C GLY A 926 -19.83 18.61 8.42
N ARG A 927 -19.83 19.61 7.54
CA ARG A 927 -18.65 20.47 7.41
C ARG A 927 -18.77 21.58 8.43
#